data_AF-A0A0J9D4K7-F1
#
_entry.id   AF-A0A0J9D4K7-F1
#
_cell.length_a   1.000
_cell.length_b   1.000
_cell.length_c   1.000
_cell.angle_alpha   90.00
_cell.angle_beta   90.00
_cell.angle_gamma   90.00
#
_symmetry.space_group_name_H-M   'P 1'
#
loop_
_entity.id
_entity.type
_entity.pdbx_description
1 polymer ?
#
loop_
_entity_poly.entity_id
_entity_poly.type
_entity_poly.pdbx_seq_one_letter_code
_entity_poly.pdbx_strand_id
1 'polypeptide(L)'
;MTRPIFFDPTGRRGIWARRALAALLCAIIAATIAFATTLIAVPSEGDLALPLPQPRAAHLTGMSRLRHDLSKWLPRWPGHVAQARPLNVGFYVPDDESSIASLRRHVGQLDWVVPALVTVPGSDPAPRFHADPRLDQMIASMGRPPKLLPMVQNLDAHGWNGAGTARLLANPAASRQLAQRLAASVAAHHDAGLVMDFESLPSGALPAYLHFLRQLRSDLPARAKLAVTAPAGEEWPLARLGQIADHVIFMAYDQHWQGGTPGPIAAQDWFARAVEDASRRVGRDRIIVALGSYGYDWHDGGADALSLDEAWLAAHDSDAPVSFDPASGNAGFAYDDDGHRHQVWMLDAAASWNELQALRRLGIQGVALWRLGSEDPGIWSDLTAFRNGSRPDLRQVASKLDTDVEGSGEILRITATPTDGSRSIAFGPQGTILRETYHVLPTPYQVRRTGGAQPKMLALTFDDGPDATWTPKILAVLEQHHVPGTFFVIGENALEHPGLLQRIVADGDEIGNHSYSHPNLATWSDESTRLELNATQRLVQAYTGRSMKLFRAPYFGDAEPTTADELGPALAAQKAGYTVVGLHVDPNDWQRPGTDTIVRQVIDQVHAADAERSGNIILLHDGGGERSQTVAALPQIITTLQKEGYRFVPVSRLAGLSREAAMPPVRAGDLTAVRVDVGMFITLAVISALLGWIFYVAISLGIARALLMTFLAWFQTRRDRPAPLVYQPTVSVIIPAYNEARVIEASVRRVLASDYPALQLIVADDGSKDETSAIVTRAFADDPRVTLLTLQNGGKAAALNRALKDATGEILIALDADTQFEPLTIARLARWFADPAIGAVAGDARVGNRVNLVTRWQALEYITAQNLERRALAGFDAMTVVPGAVGAWRRTALDAVGGYPEDTLAEDQDLTIAIQRAGWRVTFDPEAVAWTEAPESFRALSKQRYRWAFGTLQCLWKHAAILRSRKPTGLALVGMPQAWLFQIVFAAISPLIDLALLLSIAGTILRVQQHGWAQTSGDVATMALYWLVFTGIDIACGWMAYRLDGNKVRYPAHLLVAQRFVYRQIMYWVVVRAIASAIGGWVVGWGKLERSGRVSVTPAAAAPGMNKV
;
A
#
# COMPACT_ATOMS: atom_id res chain seq x y z
N MET A 1 31.84 49.05 -25.16
CA MET A 1 30.82 48.09 -24.67
C MET A 1 31.54 47.00 -23.89
N THR A 2 31.39 47.02 -22.57
CA THR A 2 31.85 45.94 -21.68
C THR A 2 31.10 44.65 -22.06
N ARG A 3 31.81 43.54 -22.21
CA ARG A 3 31.18 42.24 -22.52
C ARG A 3 30.48 41.74 -21.24
N PRO A 4 29.16 41.49 -21.26
CA PRO A 4 28.46 41.00 -20.07
C PRO A 4 29.03 39.67 -19.57
N ILE A 5 29.09 39.50 -18.26
CA ILE A 5 29.57 38.24 -17.64
C ILE A 5 28.68 37.07 -18.10
N PHE A 6 29.32 35.96 -18.49
CA PHE A 6 28.74 34.77 -19.11
C PHE A 6 28.26 34.91 -20.55
N PHE A 7 28.36 36.04 -21.25
CA PHE A 7 27.95 36.08 -22.65
C PHE A 7 28.93 35.29 -23.56
N ASP A 8 28.42 34.34 -24.36
CA ASP A 8 29.19 33.68 -25.44
C ASP A 8 28.58 34.02 -26.81
N PRO A 9 29.22 34.93 -27.58
CA PRO A 9 28.72 35.34 -28.89
C PRO A 9 28.80 34.23 -29.95
N THR A 10 29.56 33.15 -29.71
CA THR A 10 29.72 32.03 -30.65
C THR A 10 28.59 31.00 -30.56
N GLY A 11 27.83 31.00 -29.46
CA GLY A 11 26.79 30.01 -29.16
C GLY A 11 27.29 28.57 -28.96
N ARG A 12 28.60 28.33 -29.07
CA ARG A 12 29.20 26.98 -29.00
C ARG A 12 28.98 26.34 -27.64
N ARG A 13 29.06 27.12 -26.56
CA ARG A 13 28.89 26.60 -25.21
C ARG A 13 27.49 26.03 -24.98
N GLY A 14 26.45 26.71 -25.46
CA GLY A 14 25.07 26.23 -25.38
C GLY A 14 24.80 24.98 -26.22
N ILE A 15 25.48 24.81 -27.37
CA ILE A 15 25.40 23.59 -28.19
C ILE A 15 26.05 22.41 -27.45
N TRP A 16 27.26 22.58 -26.92
CA TRP A 16 27.96 21.53 -26.18
C TRP A 16 27.23 21.12 -24.90
N ALA A 17 26.69 22.07 -24.14
CA ALA A 17 25.91 21.78 -22.94
C ALA A 17 24.68 20.91 -23.25
N ARG A 18 23.93 21.23 -24.31
CA ARG A 18 22.77 20.42 -24.75
C ARG A 18 23.18 19.04 -25.25
N ARG A 19 24.29 18.91 -25.97
CA ARG A 19 24.82 17.62 -26.43
C ARG A 19 25.25 16.73 -25.26
N ALA A 20 25.94 17.30 -24.28
CA ALA A 20 26.36 16.58 -23.07
C ALA A 20 25.13 16.08 -22.27
N LEU A 21 24.12 16.93 -22.09
CA LEU A 21 22.88 16.54 -21.42
C LEU A 21 22.13 15.44 -22.19
N ALA A 22 22.01 15.56 -23.52
CA ALA A 22 21.38 14.55 -24.35
C ALA A 22 22.13 13.21 -24.28
N ALA A 23 23.46 13.23 -24.35
CA ALA A 23 24.29 12.03 -24.21
C ALA A 23 24.10 11.35 -22.84
N LEU A 24 24.04 12.13 -21.75
CA LEU A 24 23.76 11.62 -20.41
C LEU A 24 22.37 10.97 -20.34
N LEU A 25 21.33 11.62 -20.87
CA LEU A 25 19.97 11.07 -20.90
C LEU A 25 19.89 9.78 -21.73
N CYS A 26 20.54 9.74 -22.89
CA CYS A 26 20.61 8.53 -23.71
C CYS A 26 21.33 7.38 -22.98
N ALA A 27 22.42 7.69 -22.25
CA ALA A 27 23.13 6.68 -21.46
C ALA A 27 22.25 6.12 -20.32
N ILE A 28 21.50 6.98 -19.63
CA ILE A 28 20.54 6.56 -18.59
C ILE A 28 19.45 5.66 -19.19
N ILE A 29 18.83 6.09 -20.31
CA ILE A 29 17.78 5.31 -20.97
C ILE A 29 18.31 3.94 -21.43
N ALA A 30 19.50 3.90 -22.03
CA ALA A 30 20.12 2.64 -22.48
C ALA A 30 20.41 1.71 -21.29
N ALA A 31 20.91 2.23 -20.17
CA ALA A 31 21.13 1.45 -18.96
C ALA A 31 19.83 0.91 -18.36
N THR A 32 18.77 1.73 -18.31
CA THR A 32 17.44 1.30 -17.85
C THR A 32 16.86 0.19 -18.73
N ILE A 33 16.97 0.30 -20.06
CA ILE A 33 16.49 -0.74 -20.98
C ILE A 33 17.27 -2.04 -20.77
N ALA A 34 18.60 -1.98 -20.68
CA ALA A 34 19.43 -3.16 -20.44
C ALA A 34 19.05 -3.86 -19.14
N PHE A 35 18.84 -3.10 -18.06
CA PHE A 35 18.39 -3.63 -16.77
C PHE A 35 16.97 -4.21 -16.81
N ALA A 36 16.03 -3.57 -17.52
CA ALA A 36 14.69 -4.11 -17.68
C ALA A 36 14.69 -5.46 -18.41
N THR A 37 15.56 -5.62 -19.42
CA THR A 37 15.67 -6.88 -20.17
C THR A 37 16.23 -8.04 -19.33
N THR A 38 17.17 -7.78 -18.41
CA THR A 38 17.75 -8.81 -17.54
C THR A 38 16.76 -9.30 -16.48
N LEU A 39 15.84 -8.44 -16.05
CA LEU A 39 14.73 -8.79 -15.14
C LEU A 39 13.63 -9.61 -15.83
N ILE A 40 13.36 -9.37 -17.12
CA ILE A 40 12.33 -10.11 -17.86
C ILE A 40 12.84 -11.49 -18.31
N ALA A 41 14.10 -11.59 -18.72
CA ALA A 41 14.69 -12.80 -19.29
C ALA A 41 15.49 -13.63 -18.26
N VAL A 42 14.81 -14.15 -17.23
CA VAL A 42 15.41 -15.12 -16.28
C VAL A 42 15.03 -16.54 -16.69
N PRO A 43 15.99 -17.43 -17.01
CA PRO A 43 15.69 -18.82 -17.38
C PRO A 43 15.05 -19.59 -16.22
N SER A 44 13.91 -20.26 -16.44
CA SER A 44 13.40 -21.23 -15.47
C SER A 44 14.21 -22.52 -15.57
N GLU A 45 14.64 -23.06 -14.43
CA GLU A 45 15.23 -24.40 -14.42
C GLU A 45 14.10 -25.42 -14.19
N GLY A 46 14.12 -26.51 -14.97
CA GLY A 46 13.02 -27.46 -15.08
C GLY A 46 12.61 -28.15 -13.78
N ASP A 47 11.39 -28.69 -13.82
CA ASP A 47 10.65 -29.19 -12.67
C ASP A 47 11.20 -30.54 -12.13
N LEU A 48 11.14 -30.75 -10.81
CA LEU A 48 11.82 -31.85 -10.10
C LEU A 48 10.89 -33.07 -9.90
N ALA A 49 10.58 -33.86 -10.93
CA ALA A 49 9.52 -34.89 -10.85
C ALA A 49 9.58 -35.83 -9.61
N LEU A 50 8.43 -36.10 -8.98
CA LEU A 50 8.25 -37.12 -7.94
C LEU A 50 7.29 -38.22 -8.46
N PRO A 51 7.65 -39.52 -8.37
CA PRO A 51 6.78 -40.61 -8.82
C PRO A 51 5.64 -40.86 -7.81
N LEU A 52 4.45 -41.20 -8.32
CA LEU A 52 3.29 -41.65 -7.55
C LEU A 52 3.04 -43.15 -7.76
N PRO A 53 2.65 -43.90 -6.73
CA PRO A 53 1.87 -45.13 -6.93
C PRO A 53 0.48 -44.75 -7.45
N GLN A 54 -0.01 -45.47 -8.47
CA GLN A 54 -1.34 -45.27 -9.04
C GLN A 54 -2.20 -46.51 -8.80
N PRO A 55 -3.42 -46.37 -8.26
CA PRO A 55 -4.40 -47.45 -8.19
C PRO A 55 -4.79 -47.90 -9.60
N ARG A 56 -5.37 -49.10 -9.72
CA ARG A 56 -5.69 -49.70 -11.03
C ARG A 56 -7.18 -49.97 -11.18
N ALA A 57 -7.70 -49.59 -12.35
CA ALA A 57 -9.09 -49.80 -12.73
C ALA A 57 -9.52 -51.26 -12.61
N ALA A 58 -10.76 -51.47 -12.19
CA ALA A 58 -11.33 -52.79 -12.09
C ALA A 58 -12.82 -52.87 -12.51
N HIS A 59 -13.34 -54.08 -12.67
CA HIS A 59 -14.73 -54.28 -13.11
C HIS A 59 -15.77 -54.13 -12.00
N LEU A 60 -16.69 -53.18 -12.13
CA LEU A 60 -17.83 -53.05 -11.22
C LEU A 60 -18.72 -54.30 -11.25
N THR A 61 -18.99 -54.89 -10.08
CA THR A 61 -19.93 -56.00 -9.94
C THR A 61 -21.34 -55.49 -9.59
N GLY A 62 -22.39 -56.21 -10.00
CA GLY A 62 -23.78 -55.81 -9.71
C GLY A 62 -24.48 -54.99 -10.80
N MET A 63 -23.80 -54.62 -11.90
CA MET A 63 -24.47 -54.00 -13.06
C MET A 63 -25.50 -54.95 -13.70
N SER A 64 -26.69 -54.43 -13.99
CA SER A 64 -27.77 -55.21 -14.61
C SER A 64 -27.46 -55.56 -16.06
N ARG A 65 -27.71 -56.82 -16.46
CA ARG A 65 -27.58 -57.28 -17.86
C ARG A 65 -28.84 -57.04 -18.70
N LEU A 66 -29.88 -56.41 -18.14
CA LEU A 66 -31.19 -56.24 -18.77
C LEU A 66 -31.27 -54.95 -19.59
N ARG A 67 -31.64 -55.06 -20.88
CA ARG A 67 -31.88 -53.92 -21.81
C ARG A 67 -33.31 -53.34 -21.73
N HIS A 68 -33.92 -53.27 -20.55
CA HIS A 68 -35.29 -52.75 -20.46
C HIS A 68 -35.36 -51.23 -20.51
N ASP A 69 -36.42 -50.73 -21.15
CA ASP A 69 -36.76 -49.31 -21.29
C ASP A 69 -37.12 -48.73 -19.91
N LEU A 70 -36.31 -47.79 -19.41
CA LEU A 70 -36.50 -47.03 -18.16
C LEU A 70 -37.92 -46.41 -18.06
N SER A 71 -38.63 -46.23 -19.17
CA SER A 71 -39.98 -45.66 -19.12
C SER A 71 -41.02 -46.52 -18.37
N LYS A 72 -40.75 -47.80 -18.08
CA LYS A 72 -41.71 -48.71 -17.40
C LYS A 72 -41.88 -48.48 -15.90
N TRP A 73 -40.88 -47.94 -15.20
CA TRP A 73 -40.96 -47.66 -13.76
C TRP A 73 -41.58 -46.30 -13.45
N LEU A 74 -41.66 -45.40 -14.44
CA LEU A 74 -42.24 -44.08 -14.27
C LEU A 74 -43.73 -44.19 -13.88
N PRO A 75 -44.18 -43.47 -12.83
CA PRO A 75 -45.58 -43.43 -12.45
C PRO A 75 -46.49 -42.96 -13.60
N ARG A 76 -47.75 -43.41 -13.60
CA ARG A 76 -48.73 -43.01 -14.63
C ARG A 76 -49.05 -41.52 -14.51
N TRP A 77 -49.01 -40.81 -15.64
CA TRP A 77 -49.30 -39.37 -15.70
C TRP A 77 -50.80 -39.11 -15.42
N PRO A 78 -51.17 -38.34 -14.36
CA PRO A 78 -52.57 -38.14 -13.99
C PRO A 78 -53.29 -37.03 -14.77
N GLY A 79 -52.63 -36.29 -15.66
CA GLY A 79 -53.19 -35.12 -16.38
C GLY A 79 -52.68 -33.80 -15.81
N HIS A 80 -53.37 -32.69 -16.10
CA HIS A 80 -52.94 -31.34 -15.70
C HIS A 80 -52.84 -31.22 -14.17
N VAL A 81 -51.63 -31.01 -13.65
CA VAL A 81 -51.37 -30.70 -12.23
C VAL A 81 -51.36 -29.18 -12.08
N ALA A 82 -51.99 -28.64 -11.04
CA ALA A 82 -52.00 -27.20 -10.78
C ALA A 82 -50.56 -26.70 -10.51
N GLN A 83 -50.17 -25.59 -11.14
CA GLN A 83 -48.85 -24.98 -10.99
C GLN A 83 -48.75 -24.21 -9.66
N ALA A 84 -48.62 -24.91 -8.54
CA ALA A 84 -47.97 -24.32 -7.37
C ALA A 84 -46.44 -24.25 -7.61
N ARG A 85 -45.76 -23.29 -6.98
CA ARG A 85 -44.31 -23.11 -7.12
C ARG A 85 -43.60 -24.21 -6.31
N PRO A 86 -42.70 -25.02 -6.92
CA PRO A 86 -41.94 -26.04 -6.19
C PRO A 86 -41.12 -25.48 -5.04
N LEU A 87 -41.16 -26.19 -3.90
CA LEU A 87 -40.44 -25.85 -2.68
C LEU A 87 -39.08 -26.55 -2.71
N ASN A 88 -37.99 -25.77 -2.72
CA ASN A 88 -36.63 -26.27 -2.65
C ASN A 88 -36.07 -26.09 -1.24
N VAL A 89 -35.57 -27.18 -0.65
CA VAL A 89 -35.00 -27.23 0.69
C VAL A 89 -33.55 -27.70 0.59
N GLY A 90 -32.62 -27.02 1.28
CA GLY A 90 -31.21 -27.45 1.36
C GLY A 90 -30.82 -27.74 2.80
N PHE A 91 -30.26 -28.93 3.06
CA PHE A 91 -29.68 -29.27 4.36
C PHE A 91 -28.24 -28.73 4.45
N TYR A 92 -27.99 -27.90 5.45
CA TYR A 92 -26.71 -27.23 5.69
C TYR A 92 -26.04 -27.80 6.94
N VAL A 93 -24.75 -28.10 6.83
CA VAL A 93 -23.96 -28.60 7.96
C VAL A 93 -22.94 -27.55 8.37
N PRO A 94 -22.99 -27.07 9.63
CA PRO A 94 -22.00 -26.14 10.17
C PRO A 94 -20.59 -26.73 10.14
N ASP A 95 -19.57 -25.86 10.08
CA ASP A 95 -18.14 -26.21 10.08
C ASP A 95 -17.65 -27.06 8.89
N ASP A 96 -18.49 -27.27 7.89
CA ASP A 96 -18.14 -27.88 6.60
C ASP A 96 -17.96 -26.79 5.53
N GLU A 97 -16.71 -26.59 5.08
CA GLU A 97 -16.35 -25.56 4.10
C GLU A 97 -17.07 -25.76 2.75
N SER A 98 -17.26 -27.01 2.32
CA SER A 98 -18.00 -27.33 1.11
C SER A 98 -19.49 -26.99 1.26
N SER A 99 -20.06 -27.17 2.45
CA SER A 99 -21.46 -26.85 2.73
C SER A 99 -21.75 -25.34 2.67
N ILE A 100 -20.90 -24.51 3.30
CA ILE A 100 -21.06 -23.05 3.24
C ILE A 100 -20.75 -22.48 1.85
N ALA A 101 -19.79 -23.06 1.13
CA ALA A 101 -19.48 -22.67 -0.26
C ALA A 101 -20.63 -22.99 -1.22
N SER A 102 -21.25 -24.17 -1.10
CA SER A 102 -22.45 -24.53 -1.87
C SER A 102 -23.63 -23.61 -1.54
N LEU A 103 -23.86 -23.36 -0.24
CA LEU A 103 -24.91 -22.45 0.21
C LEU A 103 -24.71 -21.03 -0.34
N ARG A 104 -23.50 -20.46 -0.25
CA ARG A 104 -23.20 -19.12 -0.80
C ARG A 104 -23.52 -19.00 -2.28
N ARG A 105 -23.19 -20.02 -3.08
CA ARG A 105 -23.44 -20.05 -4.53
C ARG A 105 -24.93 -20.20 -4.88
N HIS A 106 -25.68 -20.94 -4.08
CA HIS A 106 -27.01 -21.43 -4.48
C HIS A 106 -28.17 -21.04 -3.56
N VAL A 107 -27.93 -20.29 -2.49
CA VAL A 107 -28.94 -19.80 -1.53
C VAL A 107 -30.14 -19.13 -2.21
N GLY A 108 -29.93 -18.40 -3.32
CA GLY A 108 -31.02 -17.76 -4.08
C GLY A 108 -31.99 -18.74 -4.76
N GLN A 109 -31.63 -20.03 -4.86
CA GLN A 109 -32.45 -21.09 -5.44
C GLN A 109 -33.26 -21.86 -4.39
N LEU A 110 -32.94 -21.68 -3.10
CA LEU A 110 -33.57 -22.35 -1.96
C LEU A 110 -34.70 -21.50 -1.37
N ASP A 111 -35.79 -22.17 -0.99
CA ASP A 111 -36.85 -21.53 -0.21
C ASP A 111 -36.63 -21.75 1.28
N TRP A 112 -36.15 -22.93 1.67
CA TRP A 112 -35.78 -23.29 3.05
C TRP A 112 -34.30 -23.70 3.12
N VAL A 113 -33.63 -23.26 4.18
CA VAL A 113 -32.33 -23.78 4.60
C VAL A 113 -32.54 -24.45 5.95
N VAL A 114 -32.04 -25.68 6.05
CA VAL A 114 -32.20 -26.54 7.22
C VAL A 114 -30.82 -26.77 7.85
N PRO A 115 -30.38 -25.89 8.78
CA PRO A 115 -29.05 -25.97 9.35
C PRO A 115 -29.00 -26.95 10.55
N ALA A 116 -27.96 -27.80 10.61
CA ALA A 116 -27.74 -28.77 11.68
C ALA A 116 -27.19 -28.14 12.98
N LEU A 117 -27.95 -27.22 13.59
CA LEU A 117 -27.49 -26.42 14.73
C LEU A 117 -27.94 -26.94 16.10
N VAL A 118 -28.82 -27.94 16.15
CA VAL A 118 -29.44 -28.39 17.40
C VAL A 118 -29.24 -29.89 17.60
N THR A 119 -28.64 -30.26 18.74
CA THR A 119 -28.43 -31.65 19.13
C THR A 119 -29.10 -31.97 20.47
N VAL A 120 -29.61 -33.19 20.61
CA VAL A 120 -30.28 -33.70 21.81
C VAL A 120 -29.50 -34.92 22.32
N PRO A 121 -28.63 -34.76 23.34
CA PRO A 121 -27.75 -35.82 23.79
C PRO A 121 -28.51 -36.85 24.66
N GLY A 122 -28.99 -37.91 24.04
CA GLY A 122 -29.51 -39.09 24.72
C GLY A 122 -30.75 -38.81 25.59
N SER A 123 -30.63 -39.01 26.90
CA SER A 123 -31.77 -38.90 27.84
C SER A 123 -31.95 -37.53 28.49
N ASP A 124 -31.11 -36.55 28.17
CA ASP A 124 -31.18 -35.19 28.73
C ASP A 124 -32.22 -34.34 27.99
N PRO A 125 -33.22 -33.75 28.68
CA PRO A 125 -34.18 -32.82 28.05
C PRO A 125 -33.58 -31.46 27.64
N ALA A 126 -32.29 -31.21 27.89
CA ALA A 126 -31.59 -30.00 27.48
C ALA A 126 -30.95 -30.14 26.07
N PRO A 127 -31.54 -29.54 25.01
CA PRO A 127 -30.88 -29.47 23.71
C PRO A 127 -29.65 -28.57 23.77
N ARG A 128 -28.62 -28.91 22.99
CA ARG A 128 -27.43 -28.08 22.76
C ARG A 128 -27.61 -27.32 21.44
N PHE A 129 -27.40 -26.02 21.49
CA PHE A 129 -27.45 -25.13 20.35
C PHE A 129 -26.04 -24.71 19.98
N HIS A 130 -25.67 -24.90 18.72
CA HIS A 130 -24.39 -24.49 18.17
C HIS A 130 -24.56 -23.15 17.44
N ALA A 131 -23.58 -22.26 17.58
CA ALA A 131 -23.58 -20.97 16.91
C ALA A 131 -22.79 -21.07 15.60
N ASP A 132 -23.29 -20.46 14.53
CA ASP A 132 -22.58 -20.35 13.25
C ASP A 132 -22.56 -18.88 12.79
N PRO A 133 -21.53 -18.10 13.20
CA PRO A 133 -21.41 -16.71 12.82
C PRO A 133 -21.31 -16.48 11.31
N ARG A 134 -20.79 -17.46 10.55
CA ARG A 134 -20.62 -17.36 9.10
C ARG A 134 -21.97 -17.43 8.40
N LEU A 135 -22.83 -18.36 8.83
CA LEU A 135 -24.22 -18.45 8.36
C LEU A 135 -25.01 -17.19 8.74
N ASP A 136 -24.90 -16.73 10.00
CA ASP A 136 -25.61 -15.55 10.49
C ASP A 136 -25.25 -14.28 9.70
N GLN A 137 -23.95 -14.05 9.48
CA GLN A 137 -23.47 -12.90 8.71
C GLN A 137 -23.95 -12.95 7.25
N MET A 138 -23.91 -14.14 6.64
CA MET A 138 -24.36 -14.32 5.27
C MET A 138 -25.86 -14.03 5.14
N ILE A 139 -26.71 -14.61 5.99
CA ILE A 139 -28.16 -14.40 5.97
C ILE A 139 -28.52 -12.94 6.25
N ALA A 140 -27.85 -12.29 7.22
CA ALA A 140 -28.08 -10.88 7.56
C ALA A 140 -27.75 -9.92 6.40
N SER A 141 -26.82 -10.30 5.52
CA SER A 141 -26.43 -9.49 4.36
C SER A 141 -27.43 -9.53 3.20
N MET A 142 -28.43 -10.42 3.23
CA MET A 142 -29.34 -10.66 2.11
C MET A 142 -30.59 -9.78 2.14
N GLY A 143 -30.95 -9.22 0.99
CA GLY A 143 -32.21 -8.47 0.85
C GLY A 143 -33.47 -9.35 0.93
N ARG A 144 -33.37 -10.65 0.63
CA ARG A 144 -34.46 -11.64 0.72
C ARG A 144 -33.89 -13.01 1.15
N PRO A 145 -33.70 -13.25 2.45
CA PRO A 145 -33.15 -14.52 2.93
C PRO A 145 -34.17 -15.67 2.78
N PRO A 146 -33.70 -16.93 2.62
CA PRO A 146 -34.55 -18.11 2.71
C PRO A 146 -35.08 -18.30 4.13
N LYS A 147 -36.08 -19.17 4.29
CA LYS A 147 -36.59 -19.54 5.62
C LYS A 147 -35.61 -20.46 6.32
N LEU A 148 -35.18 -20.10 7.53
CA LEU A 148 -34.37 -20.96 8.39
C LEU A 148 -35.27 -21.88 9.21
N LEU A 149 -35.03 -23.19 9.11
CA LEU A 149 -35.67 -24.20 9.94
C LEU A 149 -34.58 -25.10 10.56
N PRO A 150 -34.02 -24.75 11.73
CA PRO A 150 -32.98 -25.55 12.36
C PRO A 150 -33.38 -27.01 12.51
N MET A 151 -32.45 -27.89 12.16
CA MET A 151 -32.58 -29.34 12.31
C MET A 151 -32.23 -29.75 13.74
N VAL A 152 -33.08 -30.59 14.32
CA VAL A 152 -32.94 -31.10 15.69
C VAL A 152 -32.61 -32.58 15.62
N GLN A 153 -31.37 -32.93 15.98
CA GLN A 153 -30.82 -34.28 15.83
C GLN A 153 -30.60 -34.95 17.18
N ASN A 154 -30.83 -36.26 17.26
CA ASN A 154 -30.53 -37.06 18.45
C ASN A 154 -29.10 -37.63 18.43
N LEU A 155 -28.14 -36.75 18.19
CA LEU A 155 -26.73 -37.07 18.07
C LEU A 155 -25.97 -36.70 19.36
N ASP A 156 -25.04 -37.57 19.78
CA ASP A 156 -24.08 -37.30 20.84
C ASP A 156 -22.63 -37.54 20.38
N ALA A 157 -21.65 -37.49 21.29
CA ALA A 157 -20.23 -37.67 20.96
C ALA A 157 -19.89 -39.07 20.39
N HIS A 158 -20.81 -40.03 20.45
CA HIS A 158 -20.66 -41.40 19.96
C HIS A 158 -21.60 -41.71 18.78
N GLY A 159 -22.30 -40.72 18.23
CA GLY A 159 -23.20 -40.85 17.08
C GLY A 159 -24.68 -40.82 17.45
N TRP A 160 -25.52 -41.49 16.64
CA TRP A 160 -26.98 -41.53 16.84
C TRP A 160 -27.38 -42.26 18.12
N ASN A 161 -28.09 -41.58 19.03
CA ASN A 161 -28.48 -42.14 20.32
C ASN A 161 -30.00 -42.40 20.43
N GLY A 162 -30.48 -43.40 19.67
CA GLY A 162 -31.89 -43.79 19.67
C GLY A 162 -32.40 -44.31 21.03
N ALA A 163 -31.60 -45.09 21.75
CA ALA A 163 -31.98 -45.69 23.04
C ALA A 163 -32.11 -44.66 24.17
N GLY A 164 -31.20 -43.68 24.23
CA GLY A 164 -31.28 -42.55 25.15
C GLY A 164 -32.49 -41.67 24.87
N THR A 165 -32.71 -41.38 23.58
CA THR A 165 -33.86 -40.57 23.13
C THR A 165 -35.19 -41.28 23.42
N ALA A 166 -35.27 -42.59 23.27
CA ALA A 166 -36.45 -43.36 23.66
C ALA A 166 -36.78 -43.22 25.16
N ARG A 167 -35.76 -43.23 26.04
CA ARG A 167 -35.95 -43.00 27.48
C ARG A 167 -36.41 -41.57 27.78
N LEU A 168 -35.88 -40.59 27.05
CA LEU A 168 -36.30 -39.18 27.16
C LEU A 168 -37.78 -39.01 26.81
N LEU A 169 -38.20 -39.56 25.67
CA LEU A 169 -39.57 -39.46 25.16
C LEU A 169 -40.57 -40.23 26.04
N ALA A 170 -40.14 -41.32 26.69
CA ALA A 170 -40.97 -42.09 27.61
C ALA A 170 -41.27 -41.36 28.93
N ASN A 171 -40.48 -40.34 29.30
CA ASN A 171 -40.71 -39.52 30.49
C ASN A 171 -41.54 -38.27 30.12
N PRO A 172 -42.82 -38.16 30.53
CA PRO A 172 -43.69 -37.05 30.11
C PRO A 172 -43.19 -35.65 30.53
N ALA A 173 -42.52 -35.55 31.68
CA ALA A 173 -41.99 -34.27 32.16
C ALA A 173 -40.78 -33.83 31.32
N ALA A 174 -39.85 -34.75 31.05
CA ALA A 174 -38.65 -34.49 30.26
C ALA A 174 -39.01 -34.22 28.78
N SER A 175 -39.93 -35.01 28.22
CA SER A 175 -40.47 -34.80 26.86
C SER A 175 -41.14 -33.42 26.71
N ARG A 176 -41.93 -32.97 27.69
CA ARG A 176 -42.56 -31.64 27.66
C ARG A 176 -41.53 -30.53 27.82
N GLN A 177 -40.52 -30.72 28.68
CA GLN A 177 -39.44 -29.76 28.87
C GLN A 177 -38.63 -29.56 27.58
N LEU A 178 -38.30 -30.66 26.87
CA LEU A 178 -37.65 -30.58 25.57
C LEU A 178 -38.51 -29.78 24.57
N ALA A 179 -39.80 -30.09 24.46
CA ALA A 179 -40.72 -29.41 23.53
C ALA A 179 -40.78 -27.89 23.79
N GLN A 180 -40.90 -27.49 25.05
CA GLN A 180 -40.94 -26.09 25.46
C GLN A 180 -39.62 -25.36 25.15
N ARG A 181 -38.47 -26.01 25.36
CA ARG A 181 -37.16 -25.41 25.07
C ARG A 181 -36.94 -25.22 23.57
N LEU A 182 -37.31 -26.20 22.76
CA LEU A 182 -37.24 -26.09 21.30
C LEU A 182 -38.15 -24.97 20.78
N ALA A 183 -39.39 -24.90 21.28
CA ALA A 183 -40.32 -23.83 20.91
C ALA A 183 -39.84 -22.44 21.35
N ALA A 184 -39.24 -22.33 22.53
CA ALA A 184 -38.65 -21.08 23.02
C ALA A 184 -37.48 -20.62 22.14
N SER A 185 -36.64 -21.54 21.66
CA SER A 185 -35.53 -21.23 20.74
C SER A 185 -36.04 -20.63 19.43
N VAL A 186 -37.06 -21.25 18.81
CA VAL A 186 -37.67 -20.73 17.57
C VAL A 186 -38.20 -19.31 17.76
N ALA A 187 -38.79 -19.03 18.93
CA ALA A 187 -39.28 -17.69 19.25
C ALA A 187 -38.13 -16.68 19.46
N ALA A 188 -37.04 -17.10 20.10
CA ALA A 188 -35.89 -16.24 20.41
C ALA A 188 -35.07 -15.85 19.17
N HIS A 189 -34.86 -16.79 18.25
CA HIS A 189 -34.08 -16.55 17.02
C HIS A 189 -34.93 -16.13 15.83
N HIS A 190 -36.26 -16.03 16.00
CA HIS A 190 -37.20 -15.73 14.92
C HIS A 190 -37.16 -16.73 13.75
N ASP A 191 -36.85 -18.00 14.03
CA ASP A 191 -36.80 -19.07 13.04
C ASP A 191 -38.18 -19.32 12.41
N ALA A 192 -38.18 -19.78 11.15
CA ALA A 192 -39.41 -20.08 10.43
C ALA A 192 -40.04 -21.42 10.87
N GLY A 193 -39.34 -22.23 11.66
CA GLY A 193 -39.78 -23.55 12.08
C GLY A 193 -38.66 -24.45 12.57
N LEU A 194 -38.94 -25.75 12.67
CA LEU A 194 -37.98 -26.80 13.00
C LEU A 194 -38.13 -27.99 12.04
N VAL A 195 -37.01 -28.65 11.79
CA VAL A 195 -36.97 -30.00 11.20
C VAL A 195 -36.56 -30.98 12.29
N MET A 196 -37.44 -31.90 12.65
CA MET A 196 -37.12 -32.95 13.62
C MET A 196 -36.50 -34.14 12.90
N ASP A 197 -35.26 -34.47 13.25
CA ASP A 197 -34.46 -35.51 12.63
C ASP A 197 -33.93 -36.49 13.67
N PHE A 198 -34.85 -37.31 14.20
CA PHE A 198 -34.51 -38.34 15.18
C PHE A 198 -34.38 -39.68 14.48
N GLU A 199 -33.17 -40.22 14.47
CA GLU A 199 -32.84 -41.48 13.81
C GLU A 199 -32.58 -42.62 14.81
N SER A 200 -32.52 -43.85 14.31
CA SER A 200 -32.27 -45.05 15.11
C SER A 200 -33.25 -45.26 16.28
N LEU A 201 -34.46 -44.71 16.21
CA LEU A 201 -35.47 -44.89 17.27
C LEU A 201 -36.05 -46.32 17.24
N PRO A 202 -36.10 -47.02 18.38
CA PRO A 202 -36.74 -48.34 18.43
C PRO A 202 -38.24 -48.20 18.19
N SER A 203 -38.84 -49.18 17.50
CA SER A 203 -40.27 -49.15 17.11
C SER A 203 -41.23 -48.91 18.28
N GLY A 204 -40.91 -49.43 19.47
CA GLY A 204 -41.66 -49.20 20.70
C GLY A 204 -41.69 -47.74 21.19
N ALA A 205 -40.75 -46.89 20.76
CA ALA A 205 -40.68 -45.47 21.12
C ALA A 205 -41.50 -44.55 20.21
N LEU A 206 -41.91 -45.03 19.02
CA LEU A 206 -42.64 -44.24 18.03
C LEU A 206 -43.97 -43.65 18.55
N PRO A 207 -44.79 -44.34 19.37
CA PRO A 207 -45.98 -43.73 19.97
C PRO A 207 -45.67 -42.53 20.87
N ALA A 208 -44.59 -42.62 21.67
CA ALA A 208 -44.14 -41.53 22.52
C ALA A 208 -43.60 -40.36 21.69
N TYR A 209 -42.88 -40.66 20.60
CA TYR A 209 -42.42 -39.65 19.65
C TYR A 209 -43.58 -38.89 19.00
N LEU A 210 -44.64 -39.59 18.56
CA LEU A 210 -45.85 -38.94 18.01
C LEU A 210 -46.57 -38.06 19.05
N HIS A 211 -46.55 -38.45 20.32
CA HIS A 211 -47.09 -37.60 21.39
C HIS A 211 -46.26 -36.34 21.58
N PHE A 212 -44.93 -36.49 21.64
CA PHE A 212 -43.99 -35.38 21.70
C PHE A 212 -44.17 -34.40 20.52
N LEU A 213 -44.28 -34.89 19.29
CA LEU A 213 -44.48 -34.04 18.11
C LEU A 213 -45.80 -33.24 18.18
N ARG A 214 -46.88 -33.81 18.74
CA ARG A 214 -48.13 -33.06 18.96
C ARG A 214 -47.96 -31.96 20.01
N GLN A 215 -47.25 -32.26 21.09
CA GLN A 215 -46.94 -31.30 22.14
C GLN A 215 -46.09 -30.16 21.57
N LEU A 216 -44.99 -30.50 20.88
CA LEU A 216 -44.12 -29.53 20.22
C LEU A 216 -44.89 -28.67 19.21
N ARG A 217 -45.76 -29.27 18.39
CA ARG A 217 -46.59 -28.52 17.44
C ARG A 217 -47.49 -27.49 18.13
N SER A 218 -48.03 -27.82 19.30
CA SER A 218 -48.86 -26.92 20.11
C SER A 218 -48.04 -25.82 20.79
N ASP A 219 -46.80 -26.09 21.15
CA ASP A 219 -45.92 -25.16 21.86
C ASP A 219 -45.22 -24.17 20.89
N LEU A 220 -45.06 -24.55 19.61
CA LEU A 220 -44.46 -23.70 18.58
C LEU A 220 -45.30 -22.44 18.27
N PRO A 221 -44.66 -21.31 17.90
CA PRO A 221 -45.37 -20.11 17.45
C PRO A 221 -46.34 -20.41 16.30
N ALA A 222 -47.49 -19.73 16.25
CA ALA A 222 -48.59 -20.05 15.32
C ALA A 222 -48.21 -20.05 13.82
N ARG A 223 -47.16 -19.32 13.42
CA ARG A 223 -46.66 -19.27 12.02
C ARG A 223 -45.45 -20.17 11.76
N ALA A 224 -44.86 -20.74 12.81
CA ALA A 224 -43.71 -21.64 12.69
C ALA A 224 -44.13 -22.96 12.04
N LYS A 225 -43.24 -23.54 11.25
CA LYS A 225 -43.43 -24.82 10.57
C LYS A 225 -42.79 -25.95 11.37
N LEU A 226 -43.47 -27.09 11.44
CA LEU A 226 -42.89 -28.33 11.94
C LEU A 226 -42.76 -29.31 10.78
N ALA A 227 -41.53 -29.66 10.41
CA ALA A 227 -41.25 -30.76 9.51
C ALA A 227 -40.58 -31.91 10.28
N VAL A 228 -40.75 -33.13 9.78
CA VAL A 228 -40.18 -34.34 10.40
C VAL A 228 -39.56 -35.19 9.30
N THR A 229 -38.32 -35.65 9.49
CA THR A 229 -37.67 -36.58 8.56
C THR A 229 -38.21 -37.99 8.79
N ALA A 230 -38.21 -38.80 7.72
CA ALA A 230 -38.53 -40.22 7.81
C ALA A 230 -37.70 -40.98 6.75
N PRO A 231 -36.85 -41.95 7.16
CA PRO A 231 -36.06 -42.74 6.23
C PRO A 231 -36.94 -43.68 5.40
N ALA A 232 -36.58 -43.86 4.13
CA ALA A 232 -37.14 -44.91 3.29
C ALA A 232 -36.62 -46.29 3.73
N GLY A 233 -37.40 -47.35 3.50
CA GLY A 233 -37.00 -48.73 3.86
C GLY A 233 -37.26 -49.14 5.32
N GLU A 234 -37.51 -48.19 6.22
CA GLU A 234 -37.87 -48.45 7.62
C GLU A 234 -39.39 -48.30 7.91
N GLU A 235 -39.90 -49.01 8.92
CA GLU A 235 -41.31 -48.95 9.31
C GLU A 235 -41.66 -47.71 10.16
N TRP A 236 -41.72 -46.55 9.51
CA TRP A 236 -42.18 -45.30 10.15
C TRP A 236 -43.69 -45.07 10.01
N PRO A 237 -44.35 -44.44 11.00
CA PRO A 237 -45.80 -44.20 11.00
C PRO A 237 -46.19 -42.98 10.14
N LEU A 238 -45.84 -43.01 8.84
CA LEU A 238 -45.94 -41.88 7.90
C LEU A 238 -47.32 -41.18 7.89
N ALA A 239 -48.42 -41.95 7.91
CA ALA A 239 -49.76 -41.37 7.91
C ALA A 239 -50.08 -40.59 9.20
N ARG A 240 -49.51 -40.99 10.34
CA ARG A 240 -49.65 -40.27 11.61
C ARG A 240 -48.73 -39.06 11.66
N LEU A 241 -47.51 -39.16 11.13
CA LEU A 241 -46.60 -38.02 10.99
C LEU A 241 -47.22 -36.93 10.12
N GLY A 242 -47.78 -37.29 8.96
CA GLY A 242 -48.47 -36.36 8.07
C GLY A 242 -49.74 -35.71 8.66
N GLN A 243 -50.35 -36.30 9.70
CA GLN A 243 -51.46 -35.70 10.44
C GLN A 243 -50.99 -34.65 11.47
N ILE A 244 -49.74 -34.74 11.94
CA ILE A 244 -49.21 -33.92 13.04
C ILE A 244 -48.32 -32.79 12.52
N ALA A 245 -47.38 -33.10 11.64
CA ALA A 245 -46.43 -32.15 11.07
C ALA A 245 -47.05 -31.34 9.92
N ASP A 246 -46.50 -30.14 9.66
CA ASP A 246 -46.82 -29.39 8.44
C ASP A 246 -46.31 -30.14 7.21
N HIS A 247 -45.10 -30.71 7.31
CA HIS A 247 -44.48 -31.50 6.25
C HIS A 247 -43.78 -32.76 6.79
N VAL A 248 -43.76 -33.81 5.98
CA VAL A 248 -42.88 -34.98 6.20
C VAL A 248 -41.82 -34.94 5.12
N ILE A 249 -40.55 -34.85 5.53
CA ILE A 249 -39.39 -34.93 4.64
C ILE A 249 -39.03 -36.40 4.51
N PHE A 250 -39.43 -37.04 3.41
CA PHE A 250 -39.16 -38.43 3.15
C PHE A 250 -37.79 -38.59 2.52
N MET A 251 -36.88 -39.27 3.20
CA MET A 251 -35.49 -39.46 2.76
C MET A 251 -35.43 -40.66 1.81
N ALA A 252 -35.58 -40.37 0.52
CA ALA A 252 -35.74 -41.38 -0.52
C ALA A 252 -34.38 -41.78 -1.14
N TYR A 253 -33.43 -42.12 -0.28
CA TYR A 253 -32.09 -42.58 -0.62
C TYR A 253 -31.67 -43.65 0.40
N ASP A 254 -30.41 -44.11 0.35
CA ASP A 254 -29.88 -45.17 1.23
C ASP A 254 -30.60 -46.53 1.08
N GLN A 255 -31.04 -46.89 -0.14
CA GLN A 255 -31.41 -48.28 -0.46
C GLN A 255 -30.25 -49.23 -0.15
N HIS A 256 -29.03 -48.77 -0.43
CA HIS A 256 -27.74 -49.33 -0.04
C HIS A 256 -26.95 -48.22 0.67
N TRP A 257 -26.41 -48.51 1.86
CA TRP A 257 -25.76 -47.52 2.77
C TRP A 257 -24.49 -48.11 3.42
N GLN A 258 -23.76 -47.35 4.26
CA GLN A 258 -22.43 -47.77 4.77
C GLN A 258 -22.41 -49.13 5.47
N GLY A 259 -23.47 -49.48 6.21
CA GLY A 259 -23.61 -50.78 6.89
C GLY A 259 -24.33 -51.85 6.07
N GLY A 260 -24.70 -51.56 4.82
CA GLY A 260 -25.40 -52.44 3.89
C GLY A 260 -24.48 -53.19 2.92
N THR A 261 -25.08 -53.85 1.93
CA THR A 261 -24.35 -54.47 0.81
C THR A 261 -24.11 -53.47 -0.32
N PRO A 262 -23.02 -53.58 -1.10
CA PRO A 262 -22.77 -52.65 -2.22
C PRO A 262 -23.91 -52.67 -3.26
N GLY A 263 -24.33 -51.49 -3.72
CA GLY A 263 -25.36 -51.36 -4.75
C GLY A 263 -25.82 -49.91 -4.99
N PRO A 264 -26.76 -49.71 -5.93
CA PRO A 264 -27.31 -48.39 -6.25
C PRO A 264 -27.91 -47.71 -5.01
N ILE A 265 -27.52 -46.49 -4.71
CA ILE A 265 -27.96 -45.78 -3.48
C ILE A 265 -29.46 -45.49 -3.52
N ALA A 266 -30.01 -45.17 -4.70
CA ALA A 266 -31.44 -45.00 -4.91
C ALA A 266 -31.84 -45.47 -6.31
N ALA A 267 -32.05 -46.78 -6.49
CA ALA A 267 -32.50 -47.28 -7.79
C ALA A 267 -33.86 -46.65 -8.17
N GLN A 268 -34.00 -46.16 -9.40
CA GLN A 268 -35.15 -45.36 -9.82
C GLN A 268 -36.50 -46.07 -9.64
N ASP A 269 -36.55 -47.39 -9.82
CA ASP A 269 -37.77 -48.18 -9.62
C ASP A 269 -38.12 -48.39 -8.15
N TRP A 270 -37.11 -48.49 -7.27
CA TRP A 270 -37.27 -48.50 -5.83
C TRP A 270 -37.72 -47.13 -5.34
N PHE A 271 -37.04 -46.07 -5.78
CA PHE A 271 -37.37 -44.66 -5.47
C PHE A 271 -38.82 -44.36 -5.81
N ALA A 272 -39.24 -44.62 -7.05
CA ALA A 272 -40.59 -44.30 -7.51
C ALA A 272 -41.67 -45.06 -6.71
N ARG A 273 -41.44 -46.33 -6.36
CA ARG A 273 -42.36 -47.13 -5.54
C ARG A 273 -42.42 -46.65 -4.09
N ALA A 274 -41.27 -46.38 -3.49
CA ALA A 274 -41.17 -45.89 -2.11
C ALA A 274 -41.84 -44.53 -1.95
N VAL A 275 -41.56 -43.60 -2.87
CA VAL A 275 -42.16 -42.26 -2.87
C VAL A 275 -43.65 -42.30 -3.18
N GLU A 276 -44.12 -43.14 -4.13
CA GLU A 276 -45.55 -43.27 -4.39
C GLU A 276 -46.29 -43.80 -3.16
N ASP A 277 -45.73 -44.79 -2.45
CA ASP A 277 -46.32 -45.30 -1.22
C ASP A 277 -46.35 -44.26 -0.09
N ALA A 278 -45.22 -43.59 0.15
CA ALA A 278 -45.11 -42.53 1.14
C ALA A 278 -46.11 -41.40 0.83
N SER A 279 -46.22 -40.99 -0.44
CA SER A 279 -47.14 -39.96 -0.90
C SER A 279 -48.61 -40.31 -0.67
N ARG A 280 -49.01 -41.59 -0.87
CA ARG A 280 -50.37 -42.07 -0.53
C ARG A 280 -50.65 -41.98 0.97
N ARG A 281 -49.66 -42.23 1.82
CA ARG A 281 -49.81 -42.25 3.29
C ARG A 281 -49.77 -40.85 3.90
N VAL A 282 -48.89 -39.97 3.43
CA VAL A 282 -48.68 -38.60 3.96
C VAL A 282 -49.64 -37.59 3.31
N GLY A 283 -49.90 -37.73 2.02
CA GLY A 283 -50.57 -36.74 1.18
C GLY A 283 -49.58 -35.88 0.38
N ARG A 284 -49.91 -35.63 -0.90
CA ARG A 284 -49.03 -34.96 -1.88
C ARG A 284 -48.61 -33.54 -1.50
N ASP A 285 -49.48 -32.79 -0.83
CA ASP A 285 -49.22 -31.40 -0.44
C ASP A 285 -48.36 -31.29 0.84
N ARG A 286 -48.18 -32.41 1.57
CA ARG A 286 -47.46 -32.46 2.85
C ARG A 286 -46.14 -33.21 2.75
N ILE A 287 -45.91 -33.98 1.69
CA ILE A 287 -44.64 -34.68 1.49
C ILE A 287 -43.62 -33.77 0.80
N ILE A 288 -42.42 -33.72 1.36
CA ILE A 288 -41.21 -33.20 0.72
C ILE A 288 -40.31 -34.40 0.52
N VAL A 289 -39.75 -34.60 -0.66
CA VAL A 289 -38.86 -35.74 -0.92
C VAL A 289 -37.41 -35.24 -0.90
N ALA A 290 -36.60 -35.80 0.00
CA ALA A 290 -35.18 -35.52 0.02
C ALA A 290 -34.45 -36.45 -0.96
N LEU A 291 -33.64 -35.84 -1.82
CA LEU A 291 -32.77 -36.49 -2.79
C LEU A 291 -31.35 -36.49 -2.24
N GLY A 292 -30.66 -37.62 -2.41
CA GLY A 292 -29.25 -37.74 -2.09
C GLY A 292 -28.42 -37.22 -3.27
N SER A 293 -27.30 -36.57 -2.98
CA SER A 293 -26.25 -36.36 -3.97
C SER A 293 -24.90 -36.50 -3.30
N TYR A 294 -24.44 -37.75 -3.29
CA TYR A 294 -23.20 -38.25 -2.69
C TYR A 294 -22.95 -39.67 -3.26
N GLY A 295 -21.83 -40.28 -2.88
CA GLY A 295 -21.49 -41.67 -3.18
C GLY A 295 -21.10 -42.45 -1.93
N TYR A 296 -20.98 -43.76 -2.08
CA TYR A 296 -20.39 -44.66 -1.09
C TYR A 296 -19.33 -45.51 -1.74
N ASP A 297 -18.18 -45.64 -1.09
CA ASP A 297 -17.11 -46.57 -1.48
C ASP A 297 -17.07 -47.77 -0.53
N TRP A 298 -17.53 -48.93 -1.01
CA TRP A 298 -17.49 -50.17 -0.23
C TRP A 298 -16.17 -50.90 -0.41
N HIS A 299 -15.50 -51.16 0.72
CA HIS A 299 -14.29 -51.97 0.83
C HIS A 299 -14.25 -52.69 2.20
N ASP A 300 -13.55 -53.82 2.28
CA ASP A 300 -13.29 -54.58 3.52
C ASP A 300 -14.48 -54.89 4.44
N GLY A 301 -15.69 -54.95 3.89
CA GLY A 301 -16.92 -55.22 4.64
C GLY A 301 -17.55 -53.99 5.31
N GLY A 302 -17.05 -52.79 5.04
CA GLY A 302 -17.66 -51.50 5.37
C GLY A 302 -17.80 -50.59 4.14
N ALA A 303 -18.17 -49.32 4.35
CA ALA A 303 -18.18 -48.32 3.30
C ALA A 303 -17.91 -46.91 3.85
N ASP A 304 -17.20 -46.10 3.06
CA ASP A 304 -16.98 -44.69 3.32
C ASP A 304 -17.94 -43.81 2.51
N ALA A 305 -18.44 -42.73 3.10
CA ALA A 305 -19.26 -41.75 2.40
C ALA A 305 -18.37 -40.77 1.63
N LEU A 306 -18.68 -40.57 0.35
CA LEU A 306 -17.97 -39.67 -0.53
C LEU A 306 -18.90 -38.56 -1.02
N SER A 307 -18.39 -37.34 -1.14
CA SER A 307 -18.97 -36.35 -2.05
C SER A 307 -18.81 -36.79 -3.51
N LEU A 308 -19.58 -36.19 -4.43
CA LEU A 308 -19.43 -36.50 -5.85
C LEU A 308 -18.06 -36.13 -6.41
N ASP A 309 -17.45 -35.05 -5.91
CA ASP A 309 -16.12 -34.65 -6.34
C ASP A 309 -15.05 -35.66 -5.88
N GLU A 310 -15.13 -36.17 -4.65
CA GLU A 310 -14.24 -37.25 -4.16
C GLU A 310 -14.43 -38.54 -4.95
N ALA A 311 -15.67 -38.90 -5.29
CA ALA A 311 -15.94 -40.06 -6.15
C ALA A 311 -15.35 -39.89 -7.57
N TRP A 312 -15.45 -38.70 -8.16
CA TRP A 312 -14.83 -38.42 -9.47
C TRP A 312 -13.30 -38.43 -9.40
N LEU A 313 -12.72 -37.92 -8.31
CA LEU A 313 -11.27 -37.96 -8.09
C LEU A 313 -10.77 -39.42 -7.95
N ALA A 314 -11.43 -40.24 -7.13
CA ALA A 314 -11.09 -41.66 -6.99
C ALA A 314 -11.22 -42.42 -8.33
N ALA A 315 -12.22 -42.10 -9.16
CA ALA A 315 -12.34 -42.66 -10.50
C ALA A 315 -11.21 -42.18 -11.44
N HIS A 316 -10.80 -40.91 -11.34
CA HIS A 316 -9.70 -40.35 -12.11
C HIS A 316 -8.37 -41.01 -11.76
N ASP A 317 -8.04 -41.09 -10.47
CA ASP A 317 -6.74 -41.59 -9.99
C ASP A 317 -6.56 -43.09 -10.24
N SER A 318 -7.67 -43.84 -10.26
CA SER A 318 -7.66 -45.27 -10.58
C SER A 318 -7.81 -45.58 -12.07
N ASP A 319 -7.99 -44.57 -12.93
CA ASP A 319 -8.35 -44.71 -14.35
C ASP A 319 -9.62 -45.58 -14.53
N ALA A 320 -10.51 -45.60 -13.54
CA ALA A 320 -11.70 -46.43 -13.52
C ALA A 320 -12.84 -45.76 -14.31
N PRO A 321 -13.42 -46.44 -15.32
CA PRO A 321 -14.47 -45.86 -16.13
C PRO A 321 -15.79 -45.77 -15.35
N VAL A 322 -16.23 -44.55 -15.08
CA VAL A 322 -17.57 -44.27 -14.54
C VAL A 322 -18.63 -44.81 -15.50
N SER A 323 -19.45 -45.73 -15.01
CA SER A 323 -20.45 -46.45 -15.79
C SER A 323 -21.86 -46.16 -15.26
N PHE A 324 -22.73 -45.64 -16.13
CA PHE A 324 -24.16 -45.46 -15.84
C PHE A 324 -24.90 -46.80 -16.01
N ASP A 325 -25.55 -47.29 -14.95
CA ASP A 325 -26.39 -48.50 -15.02
C ASP A 325 -27.81 -48.14 -15.50
N PRO A 326 -28.21 -48.54 -16.72
CA PRO A 326 -29.52 -48.16 -17.25
C PRO A 326 -30.71 -48.84 -16.55
N ALA A 327 -30.48 -49.85 -15.69
CA ALA A 327 -31.57 -50.50 -14.95
C ALA A 327 -31.91 -49.74 -13.67
N SER A 328 -30.90 -49.37 -12.88
CA SER A 328 -31.08 -48.59 -11.66
C SER A 328 -31.12 -47.08 -11.90
N GLY A 329 -30.54 -46.58 -13.00
CA GLY A 329 -30.39 -45.17 -13.29
C GLY A 329 -29.36 -44.44 -12.42
N ASN A 330 -28.48 -45.19 -11.74
CA ASN A 330 -27.37 -44.68 -10.91
C ASN A 330 -26.05 -44.95 -11.64
N ALA A 331 -25.03 -44.14 -11.37
CA ALA A 331 -23.67 -44.35 -11.88
C ALA A 331 -22.77 -44.98 -10.81
N GLY A 332 -21.70 -45.65 -11.24
CA GLY A 332 -20.71 -46.24 -10.36
C GLY A 332 -19.46 -46.73 -11.08
N PHE A 333 -18.45 -47.12 -10.32
CA PHE A 333 -17.19 -47.68 -10.81
C PHE A 333 -16.53 -48.56 -9.73
N ALA A 334 -15.48 -49.28 -10.10
CA ALA A 334 -14.72 -50.10 -9.15
C ALA A 334 -13.23 -50.03 -9.48
N TYR A 335 -12.40 -50.14 -8.45
CA TYR A 335 -10.95 -50.13 -8.56
C TYR A 335 -10.33 -51.07 -7.53
N ASP A 336 -9.08 -51.44 -7.77
CA ASP A 336 -8.26 -52.19 -6.82
C ASP A 336 -7.17 -51.24 -6.28
N ASP A 337 -7.08 -51.12 -4.96
CA ASP A 337 -6.04 -50.35 -4.27
C ASP A 337 -5.43 -51.17 -3.14
N ASP A 338 -4.09 -51.23 -3.07
CA ASP A 338 -3.30 -52.01 -2.10
C ASP A 338 -3.78 -53.46 -1.82
N GLY A 339 -4.42 -54.12 -2.81
CA GLY A 339 -4.94 -55.48 -2.70
C GLY A 339 -6.38 -55.59 -2.17
N HIS A 340 -7.01 -54.46 -1.89
CA HIS A 340 -8.39 -54.31 -1.46
C HIS A 340 -9.29 -53.92 -2.64
N ARG A 341 -10.52 -54.44 -2.65
CA ARG A 341 -11.49 -54.20 -3.72
C ARG A 341 -12.46 -53.10 -3.30
N HIS A 342 -12.47 -52.01 -4.06
CA HIS A 342 -13.37 -50.88 -3.88
C HIS A 342 -14.52 -50.94 -4.89
N GLN A 343 -15.73 -50.61 -4.43
CA GLN A 343 -16.93 -50.49 -5.27
C GLN A 343 -17.68 -49.22 -4.93
N VAL A 344 -17.72 -48.30 -5.88
CA VAL A 344 -18.34 -47.00 -5.70
C VAL A 344 -19.66 -46.93 -6.47
N TRP A 345 -20.73 -46.54 -5.77
CA TRP A 345 -22.00 -46.10 -6.38
C TRP A 345 -22.30 -44.68 -5.97
N MET A 346 -22.91 -43.90 -6.86
CA MET A 346 -23.15 -42.47 -6.64
C MET A 346 -24.50 -41.98 -7.18
N LEU A 347 -24.98 -40.89 -6.58
CA LEU A 347 -26.17 -40.13 -6.98
C LEU A 347 -25.76 -38.80 -7.60
N ASP A 348 -25.45 -38.84 -8.89
CA ASP A 348 -25.13 -37.66 -9.69
C ASP A 348 -26.38 -36.96 -10.24
N ALA A 349 -26.19 -35.88 -11.01
CA ALA A 349 -27.32 -35.12 -11.53
C ALA A 349 -28.19 -35.93 -12.51
N ALA A 350 -27.64 -36.94 -13.18
CA ALA A 350 -28.43 -37.78 -14.07
C ALA A 350 -29.46 -38.61 -13.28
N ALA A 351 -29.06 -39.12 -12.11
CA ALA A 351 -29.96 -39.78 -11.17
C ALA A 351 -31.01 -38.81 -10.61
N SER A 352 -30.61 -37.63 -10.12
CA SER A 352 -31.55 -36.67 -9.53
C SER A 352 -32.58 -36.15 -10.55
N TRP A 353 -32.20 -35.91 -11.80
CA TRP A 353 -33.15 -35.49 -12.83
C TRP A 353 -34.25 -36.54 -13.07
N ASN A 354 -33.88 -37.82 -13.08
CA ASN A 354 -34.80 -38.93 -13.24
C ASN A 354 -35.77 -39.04 -12.07
N GLU A 355 -35.28 -38.87 -10.84
CA GLU A 355 -36.09 -38.82 -9.62
C GLU A 355 -37.09 -37.66 -9.68
N LEU A 356 -36.64 -36.46 -10.08
CA LEU A 356 -37.48 -35.29 -10.27
C LEU A 356 -38.57 -35.51 -11.34
N GLN A 357 -38.30 -36.25 -12.42
CA GLN A 357 -39.35 -36.63 -13.36
C GLN A 357 -40.39 -37.54 -12.72
N ALA A 358 -39.99 -38.46 -11.85
CA ALA A 358 -40.92 -39.29 -11.09
C ALA A 358 -41.81 -38.44 -10.18
N LEU A 359 -41.21 -37.49 -9.43
CA LEU A 359 -41.94 -36.56 -8.57
C LEU A 359 -42.96 -35.72 -9.34
N ARG A 360 -42.58 -35.21 -10.52
CA ARG A 360 -43.46 -34.47 -11.42
C ARG A 360 -44.72 -35.27 -11.77
N ARG A 361 -44.58 -36.56 -12.06
CA ARG A 361 -45.71 -37.45 -12.40
C ARG A 361 -46.58 -37.78 -11.21
N LEU A 362 -45.98 -37.89 -10.02
CA LEU A 362 -46.69 -38.09 -8.76
C LEU A 362 -47.39 -36.82 -8.26
N GLY A 363 -47.13 -35.67 -8.88
CA GLY A 363 -47.66 -34.37 -8.46
C GLY A 363 -47.04 -33.88 -7.15
N ILE A 364 -45.81 -34.31 -6.86
CA ILE A 364 -45.04 -33.88 -5.69
C ILE A 364 -44.16 -32.70 -6.10
N GLN A 365 -44.17 -31.63 -5.32
CA GLN A 365 -43.46 -30.39 -5.64
C GLN A 365 -42.44 -29.96 -4.58
N GLY A 366 -42.46 -30.58 -3.40
CA GLY A 366 -41.46 -30.35 -2.36
C GLY A 366 -40.26 -31.24 -2.56
N VAL A 367 -39.09 -30.64 -2.74
CA VAL A 367 -37.81 -31.32 -2.93
C VAL A 367 -36.80 -30.80 -1.91
N ALA A 368 -36.07 -31.72 -1.29
CA ALA A 368 -34.96 -31.43 -0.41
C ALA A 368 -33.66 -32.01 -0.98
N LEU A 369 -32.53 -31.36 -0.73
CA LEU A 369 -31.19 -31.85 -1.07
C LEU A 369 -30.42 -32.22 0.20
N TRP A 370 -30.06 -33.50 0.33
CA TRP A 370 -29.14 -34.00 1.34
C TRP A 370 -27.78 -34.36 0.68
N ARG A 371 -26.70 -33.61 0.93
CA ARG A 371 -26.62 -32.33 1.67
C ARG A 371 -25.86 -31.29 0.86
N LEU A 372 -25.98 -30.02 1.23
CA LEU A 372 -25.19 -28.96 0.60
C LEU A 372 -23.70 -29.23 0.84
N GLY A 373 -22.90 -29.20 -0.22
CA GLY A 373 -21.47 -29.45 -0.23
C GLY A 373 -21.07 -30.77 -0.88
N SER A 374 -21.92 -31.80 -0.85
CA SER A 374 -21.60 -33.13 -1.39
C SER A 374 -22.04 -33.35 -2.84
N GLU A 375 -22.89 -32.45 -3.36
CA GLU A 375 -23.68 -32.73 -4.54
C GLU A 375 -22.93 -32.63 -5.88
N ASP A 376 -23.44 -33.26 -6.94
CA ASP A 376 -23.08 -32.90 -8.33
C ASP A 376 -23.58 -31.46 -8.59
N PRO A 377 -22.75 -30.49 -9.04
CA PRO A 377 -23.21 -29.12 -9.31
C PRO A 377 -24.38 -29.04 -10.31
N GLY A 378 -24.52 -30.03 -11.18
CA GLY A 378 -25.63 -30.19 -12.12
C GLY A 378 -27.00 -30.27 -11.46
N ILE A 379 -27.11 -30.68 -10.19
CA ILE A 379 -28.40 -30.75 -9.48
C ILE A 379 -29.10 -29.38 -9.37
N TRP A 380 -28.33 -28.29 -9.38
CA TRP A 380 -28.90 -26.94 -9.38
C TRP A 380 -29.55 -26.58 -10.73
N SER A 381 -28.99 -27.10 -11.82
CA SER A 381 -29.59 -27.07 -13.16
C SER A 381 -30.89 -27.89 -13.17
N ASP A 382 -30.90 -29.07 -12.53
CA ASP A 382 -32.07 -29.92 -12.37
C ASP A 382 -33.19 -29.27 -11.59
N LEU A 383 -32.90 -28.71 -10.41
CA LEU A 383 -33.88 -28.03 -9.56
C LEU A 383 -34.49 -26.81 -10.28
N THR A 384 -33.67 -26.05 -11.01
CA THR A 384 -34.12 -24.93 -11.82
C THR A 384 -35.02 -25.39 -12.98
N ALA A 385 -34.61 -26.44 -13.70
CA ALA A 385 -35.39 -27.02 -14.79
C ALA A 385 -36.67 -27.69 -14.30
N PHE A 386 -36.65 -28.30 -13.13
CA PHE A 386 -37.81 -28.87 -12.46
C PHE A 386 -38.85 -27.79 -12.16
N ARG A 387 -38.40 -26.66 -11.60
CA ARG A 387 -39.20 -25.49 -11.27
C ARG A 387 -39.78 -24.77 -12.49
N ASN A 388 -39.00 -24.64 -13.56
CA ASN A 388 -39.39 -23.89 -14.75
C ASN A 388 -40.07 -24.74 -15.84
N GLY A 389 -40.11 -26.07 -15.67
CA GLY A 389 -40.65 -26.98 -16.68
C GLY A 389 -39.78 -27.14 -17.93
N SER A 390 -38.48 -26.82 -17.84
CA SER A 390 -37.50 -26.97 -18.92
C SER A 390 -36.70 -28.28 -18.80
N ARG A 391 -35.69 -28.48 -19.66
CA ARG A 391 -34.66 -29.52 -19.50
C ARG A 391 -33.41 -28.91 -18.85
N PRO A 392 -32.66 -29.66 -18.02
CA PRO A 392 -31.41 -29.20 -17.45
C PRO A 392 -30.29 -29.23 -18.50
N ASP A 393 -29.32 -28.33 -18.36
CA ASP A 393 -28.02 -28.46 -19.02
C ASP A 393 -27.03 -29.05 -18.01
N LEU A 394 -26.53 -30.24 -18.33
CA LEU A 394 -25.66 -31.04 -17.49
C LEU A 394 -24.31 -31.33 -18.17
N ARG A 395 -24.01 -30.69 -19.31
CA ARG A 395 -22.86 -31.06 -20.16
C ARG A 395 -21.50 -30.72 -19.54
N GLN A 396 -21.42 -29.60 -18.83
CA GLN A 396 -20.23 -29.20 -18.10
C GLN A 396 -20.34 -29.66 -16.64
N VAL A 397 -19.24 -30.18 -16.11
CA VAL A 397 -19.13 -30.62 -14.73
C VAL A 397 -17.99 -29.83 -14.10
N ALA A 398 -18.30 -28.88 -13.22
CA ALA A 398 -17.29 -28.12 -12.51
C ALA A 398 -16.86 -28.87 -11.26
N SER A 399 -15.55 -28.97 -10.99
CA SER A 399 -15.04 -29.42 -9.68
C SER A 399 -15.48 -28.42 -8.61
N LYS A 400 -15.90 -28.88 -7.43
CA LYS A 400 -16.03 -28.02 -6.23
C LYS A 400 -14.92 -28.25 -5.21
N LEU A 401 -14.15 -29.33 -5.36
CA LEU A 401 -12.85 -29.44 -4.71
C LEU A 401 -11.95 -28.35 -5.29
N ASP A 402 -11.53 -27.41 -4.44
CA ASP A 402 -10.53 -26.42 -4.79
C ASP A 402 -9.15 -27.07 -4.81
N THR A 403 -8.86 -27.94 -3.85
CA THR A 403 -7.56 -28.62 -3.71
C THR A 403 -7.74 -30.07 -3.25
N ASP A 404 -6.85 -30.94 -3.73
CA ASP A 404 -6.61 -32.27 -3.22
C ASP A 404 -5.17 -32.31 -2.70
N VAL A 405 -4.99 -32.69 -1.44
CA VAL A 405 -3.70 -32.55 -0.74
C VAL A 405 -3.16 -33.93 -0.37
N GLU A 406 -2.13 -34.37 -1.08
CA GLU A 406 -1.47 -35.65 -0.83
C GLU A 406 -0.22 -35.48 0.05
N GLY A 407 -0.05 -36.37 1.03
CA GLY A 407 1.16 -36.44 1.85
C GLY A 407 1.16 -35.46 3.04
N SER A 408 2.29 -35.44 3.75
CA SER A 408 2.46 -34.73 5.04
C SER A 408 3.67 -33.79 5.01
N GLY A 409 3.53 -32.60 5.59
CA GLY A 409 4.60 -31.61 5.70
C GLY A 409 4.23 -30.23 5.17
N GLU A 410 5.08 -29.24 5.38
CA GLU A 410 4.82 -27.84 5.03
C GLU A 410 5.42 -27.42 3.68
N ILE A 411 6.03 -28.34 2.94
CA ILE A 411 6.66 -28.05 1.65
C ILE A 411 5.70 -28.47 0.54
N LEU A 412 5.26 -27.49 -0.23
CA LEU A 412 4.14 -27.61 -1.15
C LEU A 412 4.61 -27.72 -2.58
N ARG A 413 3.90 -28.54 -3.35
CA ARG A 413 4.04 -28.61 -4.79
C ARG A 413 2.71 -28.88 -5.46
N ILE A 414 2.38 -28.09 -6.46
CA ILE A 414 1.20 -28.31 -7.30
C ILE A 414 1.57 -29.31 -8.40
N THR A 415 1.01 -30.51 -8.36
CA THR A 415 1.27 -31.59 -9.32
C THR A 415 0.33 -31.56 -10.51
N ALA A 416 -0.89 -31.06 -10.34
CA ALA A 416 -1.87 -30.84 -11.41
C ALA A 416 -2.68 -29.57 -11.16
N THR A 417 -3.14 -28.94 -12.24
CA THR A 417 -4.07 -27.80 -12.20
C THR A 417 -5.49 -28.29 -12.54
N PRO A 418 -6.55 -27.66 -12.00
CA PRO A 418 -7.91 -28.10 -12.19
C PRO A 418 -8.28 -28.21 -13.66
N THR A 419 -9.04 -29.25 -14.00
CA THR A 419 -9.67 -29.37 -15.30
C THR A 419 -11.17 -29.48 -15.11
N ASP A 420 -11.92 -28.65 -15.84
CA ASP A 420 -13.38 -28.81 -15.93
C ASP A 420 -13.71 -30.16 -16.56
N GLY A 421 -14.68 -30.85 -15.96
CA GLY A 421 -15.23 -32.09 -16.47
C GLY A 421 -16.27 -31.85 -17.57
N SER A 422 -16.54 -32.92 -18.33
CA SER A 422 -17.61 -32.91 -19.33
C SER A 422 -18.27 -34.27 -19.46
N ARG A 423 -19.59 -34.26 -19.68
CA ARG A 423 -20.39 -35.46 -19.92
C ARG A 423 -21.38 -35.26 -21.04
N SER A 424 -21.77 -36.36 -21.69
CA SER A 424 -22.90 -36.39 -22.63
C SER A 424 -24.09 -37.10 -22.01
N ILE A 425 -25.27 -36.56 -22.26
CA ILE A 425 -26.55 -37.03 -21.72
C ILE A 425 -27.49 -37.38 -22.87
N ALA A 426 -28.11 -38.55 -22.80
CA ALA A 426 -29.16 -38.97 -23.74
C ALA A 426 -30.52 -38.99 -23.07
N PHE A 427 -31.42 -38.07 -23.47
CA PHE A 427 -32.79 -38.04 -23.00
C PHE A 427 -33.70 -39.02 -23.76
N GLY A 428 -34.56 -39.71 -23.03
CA GLY A 428 -35.64 -40.53 -23.57
C GLY A 428 -36.89 -39.71 -23.93
N PRO A 429 -37.86 -40.33 -24.63
CA PRO A 429 -39.10 -39.68 -25.05
C PRO A 429 -39.92 -39.10 -23.89
N GLN A 430 -39.79 -39.69 -22.70
CA GLN A 430 -40.50 -39.33 -21.47
C GLN A 430 -39.82 -38.22 -20.67
N GLY A 431 -38.70 -37.68 -21.16
CA GLY A 431 -37.92 -36.63 -20.50
C GLY A 431 -36.91 -37.13 -19.46
N THR A 432 -36.85 -38.44 -19.20
CA THR A 432 -35.81 -39.07 -18.36
C THR A 432 -34.49 -39.23 -19.10
N ILE A 433 -33.38 -39.31 -18.38
CA ILE A 433 -32.05 -39.63 -18.89
C ILE A 433 -31.91 -41.15 -18.97
N LEU A 434 -31.58 -41.64 -20.17
CA LEU A 434 -31.40 -43.07 -20.48
C LEU A 434 -29.94 -43.51 -20.47
N ARG A 435 -29.01 -42.56 -20.62
CA ARG A 435 -27.58 -42.79 -20.64
C ARG A 435 -26.85 -41.51 -20.30
N GLU A 436 -25.77 -41.67 -19.56
CA GLU A 436 -24.74 -40.68 -19.32
C GLU A 436 -23.38 -41.27 -19.69
N THR A 437 -22.47 -40.42 -20.15
CA THR A 437 -21.10 -40.81 -20.43
C THR A 437 -20.18 -39.64 -20.09
N TYR A 438 -19.33 -39.83 -19.08
CA TYR A 438 -18.27 -38.90 -18.73
C TYR A 438 -17.16 -39.00 -19.78
N HIS A 439 -16.77 -37.85 -20.34
CA HIS A 439 -15.67 -37.74 -21.30
C HIS A 439 -14.38 -37.28 -20.62
N VAL A 440 -14.51 -36.35 -19.67
CA VAL A 440 -13.45 -35.84 -18.81
C VAL A 440 -14.05 -35.72 -17.42
N LEU A 441 -13.40 -36.29 -16.41
CA LEU A 441 -13.79 -36.10 -15.01
C LEU A 441 -13.22 -34.76 -14.53
N PRO A 442 -13.98 -33.99 -13.73
CA PRO A 442 -13.44 -32.79 -13.13
C PRO A 442 -12.33 -33.16 -12.13
N THR A 443 -11.27 -32.35 -12.07
CA THR A 443 -10.18 -32.53 -11.10
C THR A 443 -9.89 -31.22 -10.37
N PRO A 444 -9.51 -31.26 -9.07
CA PRO A 444 -9.06 -30.09 -8.32
C PRO A 444 -7.60 -29.74 -8.61
N TYR A 445 -7.05 -28.72 -7.93
CA TYR A 445 -5.60 -28.60 -7.83
C TYR A 445 -5.07 -29.80 -7.04
N GLN A 446 -4.15 -30.58 -7.62
CA GLN A 446 -3.44 -31.58 -6.83
C GLN A 446 -2.21 -30.93 -6.22
N VAL A 447 -2.12 -30.99 -4.89
CA VAL A 447 -1.04 -30.40 -4.09
C VAL A 447 -0.38 -31.54 -3.32
N ARG A 448 0.90 -31.80 -3.58
CA ARG A 448 1.69 -32.68 -2.75
C ARG A 448 2.41 -31.92 -1.65
N ARG A 449 2.34 -32.47 -0.45
CA ARG A 449 3.08 -32.05 0.74
C ARG A 449 4.24 -33.00 1.04
N THR A 450 5.36 -32.43 1.45
CA THR A 450 6.52 -33.17 1.95
C THR A 450 7.20 -32.42 3.10
N GLY A 451 8.13 -33.08 3.78
CA GLY A 451 8.84 -32.55 4.95
C GLY A 451 8.36 -33.08 6.30
N GLY A 452 7.20 -33.73 6.36
CA GLY A 452 6.63 -34.31 7.59
C GLY A 452 7.15 -35.70 7.97
N ALA A 453 7.92 -36.36 7.08
CA ALA A 453 8.33 -37.76 7.27
C ALA A 453 9.22 -38.02 8.50
N GLN A 454 9.86 -36.98 9.05
CA GLN A 454 10.74 -37.07 10.22
C GLN A 454 10.31 -36.06 11.29
N PRO A 455 9.37 -36.39 12.19
CA PRO A 455 8.73 -35.43 13.11
C PRO A 455 9.69 -34.80 14.14
N LYS A 456 10.91 -35.34 14.29
CA LYS A 456 11.95 -34.79 15.18
C LYS A 456 12.98 -33.91 14.45
N MET A 457 12.80 -33.61 13.16
CA MET A 457 13.61 -32.64 12.42
C MET A 457 12.87 -31.31 12.27
N LEU A 458 13.47 -30.21 12.70
CA LEU A 458 12.85 -28.88 12.68
C LEU A 458 13.66 -27.91 11.83
N ALA A 459 13.00 -27.05 11.05
CA ALA A 459 13.63 -25.94 10.36
C ALA A 459 13.22 -24.61 11.00
N LEU A 460 14.21 -23.81 11.38
CA LEU A 460 13.99 -22.41 11.76
C LEU A 460 14.04 -21.56 10.50
N THR A 461 12.93 -20.87 10.24
CA THR A 461 12.78 -20.00 9.08
C THR A 461 12.58 -18.55 9.52
N PHE A 462 13.14 -17.61 8.76
CA PHE A 462 13.13 -16.19 9.07
C PHE A 462 12.65 -15.38 7.88
N ASP A 463 11.58 -14.62 8.07
CA ASP A 463 10.98 -13.78 7.03
C ASP A 463 11.24 -12.29 7.28
N ASP A 464 11.01 -11.49 6.23
CA ASP A 464 11.14 -10.03 6.15
C ASP A 464 12.55 -9.44 6.12
N GLY A 465 13.59 -10.22 6.41
CA GLY A 465 14.97 -9.74 6.38
C GLY A 465 15.55 -9.51 4.98
N PRO A 466 16.82 -9.09 4.89
CA PRO A 466 17.72 -8.81 6.01
C PRO A 466 17.51 -7.41 6.61
N ASP A 467 17.57 -7.28 7.93
CA ASP A 467 17.57 -6.02 8.68
C ASP A 467 18.96 -5.75 9.30
N ALA A 468 19.44 -4.50 9.22
CA ALA A 468 20.77 -4.12 9.72
C ALA A 468 20.99 -4.32 11.23
N THR A 469 19.91 -4.37 12.02
CA THR A 469 19.94 -4.47 13.48
C THR A 469 19.60 -5.88 13.98
N TRP A 470 18.64 -6.55 13.35
CA TRP A 470 18.06 -7.80 13.87
C TRP A 470 18.67 -9.05 13.26
N THR A 471 18.80 -9.13 11.93
CA THR A 471 19.42 -10.28 11.25
C THR A 471 20.80 -10.63 11.80
N PRO A 472 21.73 -9.67 12.07
CA PRO A 472 23.03 -10.00 12.66
C PRO A 472 22.97 -10.64 14.04
N LYS A 473 21.96 -10.28 14.85
CA LYS A 473 21.77 -10.83 16.21
C LYS A 473 21.19 -12.24 16.15
N ILE A 474 20.27 -12.48 15.21
CA ILE A 474 19.72 -13.81 14.96
C ILE A 474 20.82 -14.75 14.48
N LEU A 475 21.62 -14.34 13.48
CA LEU A 475 22.78 -15.11 13.00
C LEU A 475 23.74 -15.46 14.13
N ALA A 476 24.05 -14.50 15.02
CA ALA A 476 24.92 -14.76 16.18
C ALA A 476 24.35 -15.82 17.14
N VAL A 477 23.03 -15.86 17.35
CA VAL A 477 22.37 -16.90 18.17
C VAL A 477 22.45 -18.26 17.46
N LEU A 478 22.17 -18.31 16.16
CA LEU A 478 22.26 -19.54 15.36
C LEU A 478 23.68 -20.13 15.38
N GLU A 479 24.69 -19.29 15.18
CA GLU A 479 26.12 -19.65 15.29
C GLU A 479 26.45 -20.20 16.69
N GLN A 480 26.05 -19.49 17.75
CA GLN A 480 26.32 -19.89 19.14
C GLN A 480 25.75 -21.29 19.44
N HIS A 481 24.57 -21.60 18.91
CA HIS A 481 23.90 -22.87 19.13
C HIS A 481 24.20 -23.94 18.07
N HIS A 482 25.01 -23.61 17.05
CA HIS A 482 25.34 -24.49 15.91
C HIS A 482 24.10 -25.01 15.19
N VAL A 483 23.11 -24.13 14.99
CA VAL A 483 21.83 -24.44 14.36
C VAL A 483 21.74 -23.71 13.02
N PRO A 484 21.38 -24.39 11.91
CA PRO A 484 21.17 -23.73 10.63
C PRO A 484 19.80 -23.00 10.59
N GLY A 485 19.73 -21.91 9.84
CA GLY A 485 18.52 -21.18 9.50
C GLY A 485 18.25 -21.14 7.99
N THR A 486 17.00 -20.86 7.63
CA THR A 486 16.58 -20.54 6.25
C THR A 486 15.92 -19.17 6.23
N PHE A 487 16.47 -18.22 5.48
CA PHE A 487 16.03 -16.82 5.45
C PHE A 487 15.28 -16.52 4.15
N PHE A 488 14.01 -16.17 4.22
CA PHE A 488 13.22 -15.71 3.08
C PHE A 488 13.34 -14.19 2.97
N VAL A 489 14.15 -13.74 2.03
CA VAL A 489 14.59 -12.33 1.96
C VAL A 489 13.70 -11.49 1.06
N ILE A 490 13.44 -10.26 1.49
CA ILE A 490 12.80 -9.21 0.69
C ILE A 490 13.88 -8.51 -0.13
N GLY A 491 13.66 -8.40 -1.45
CA GLY A 491 14.62 -7.78 -2.38
C GLY A 491 14.97 -6.33 -2.05
N GLU A 492 14.01 -5.49 -1.65
CA GLU A 492 14.26 -4.11 -1.24
C GLU A 492 15.22 -4.03 -0.05
N ASN A 493 15.04 -4.89 0.97
CA ASN A 493 15.91 -4.95 2.14
C ASN A 493 17.30 -5.51 1.79
N ALA A 494 17.33 -6.54 0.95
CA ALA A 494 18.57 -7.12 0.44
C ALA A 494 19.42 -6.12 -0.38
N LEU A 495 18.80 -5.15 -1.06
CA LEU A 495 19.50 -4.14 -1.87
C LEU A 495 20.42 -3.27 -1.01
N GLU A 496 19.98 -2.93 0.21
CA GLU A 496 20.69 -2.07 1.14
C GLU A 496 21.73 -2.83 1.97
N HIS A 497 21.64 -4.17 2.04
CA HIS A 497 22.43 -5.00 2.96
C HIS A 497 23.16 -6.19 2.28
N PRO A 498 23.97 -5.96 1.23
CA PRO A 498 24.68 -7.03 0.52
C PRO A 498 25.61 -7.86 1.42
N GLY A 499 26.23 -7.23 2.42
CA GLY A 499 27.13 -7.91 3.35
C GLY A 499 26.42 -8.93 4.25
N LEU A 500 25.14 -8.73 4.55
CA LEU A 500 24.34 -9.68 5.34
C LEU A 500 23.97 -10.91 4.51
N LEU A 501 23.60 -10.74 3.23
CA LEU A 501 23.36 -11.88 2.34
C LEU A 501 24.60 -12.77 2.19
N GLN A 502 25.77 -12.14 2.02
CA GLN A 502 27.03 -12.87 1.95
C GLN A 502 27.34 -13.62 3.25
N ARG A 503 27.05 -13.00 4.41
CA ARG A 503 27.21 -13.63 5.71
C ARG A 503 26.29 -14.84 5.88
N ILE A 504 24.99 -14.71 5.60
CA ILE A 504 24.01 -15.82 5.64
C ILE A 504 24.54 -17.02 4.85
N VAL A 505 25.02 -16.80 3.61
CA VAL A 505 25.58 -17.89 2.80
C VAL A 505 26.89 -18.44 3.38
N ALA A 506 27.76 -17.59 3.93
CA ALA A 506 29.03 -18.01 4.51
C ALA A 506 28.87 -18.84 5.79
N ASP A 507 27.88 -18.51 6.63
CA ASP A 507 27.65 -19.15 7.93
C ASP A 507 27.03 -20.55 7.80
N GLY A 508 26.54 -20.91 6.61
CA GLY A 508 25.98 -22.23 6.35
C GLY A 508 24.46 -22.25 6.13
N ASP A 509 23.82 -21.10 6.27
CA ASP A 509 22.36 -20.93 6.17
C ASP A 509 21.88 -20.92 4.72
N GLU A 510 20.57 -20.94 4.54
CA GLU A 510 19.89 -20.92 3.23
C GLU A 510 19.15 -19.61 2.99
N ILE A 511 19.05 -19.23 1.72
CA ILE A 511 18.28 -18.06 1.28
C ILE A 511 17.14 -18.53 0.39
N GLY A 512 15.91 -18.16 0.75
CA GLY A 512 14.71 -18.26 -0.05
C GLY A 512 14.24 -16.89 -0.52
N ASN A 513 13.40 -16.88 -1.55
CA ASN A 513 12.82 -15.67 -2.12
C ASN A 513 11.54 -15.31 -1.35
N HIS A 514 11.39 -14.04 -0.96
CA HIS A 514 10.19 -13.50 -0.33
C HIS A 514 9.61 -12.30 -1.09
N SER A 515 9.78 -12.28 -2.43
CA SER A 515 9.49 -11.17 -3.34
C SER A 515 10.36 -9.93 -3.13
N TYR A 516 10.23 -8.92 -4.01
CA TYR A 516 11.09 -7.74 -3.97
C TYR A 516 10.52 -6.66 -3.06
N SER A 517 9.23 -6.38 -3.17
CA SER A 517 8.52 -5.32 -2.43
C SER A 517 7.49 -5.84 -1.42
N HIS A 518 7.47 -7.15 -1.18
CA HIS A 518 6.55 -7.83 -0.25
C HIS A 518 5.05 -7.50 -0.49
N PRO A 519 4.52 -7.63 -1.73
CA PRO A 519 3.11 -7.42 -2.00
C PRO A 519 2.27 -8.66 -1.67
N ASN A 520 0.95 -8.49 -1.47
CA ASN A 520 0.01 -9.62 -1.47
C ASN A 520 -0.17 -10.15 -2.90
N LEU A 521 0.57 -11.22 -3.22
CA LEU A 521 0.65 -11.80 -4.56
C LEU A 521 -0.68 -12.42 -5.04
N ALA A 522 -1.61 -12.78 -4.15
CA ALA A 522 -2.93 -13.29 -4.53
C ALA A 522 -3.76 -12.23 -5.29
N THR A 523 -3.44 -10.96 -5.14
CA THR A 523 -4.12 -9.84 -5.82
C THR A 523 -3.39 -9.37 -7.09
N TRP A 524 -2.28 -10.01 -7.46
CA TRP A 524 -1.38 -9.58 -8.52
C TRP A 524 -1.45 -10.50 -9.74
N SER A 525 -1.06 -9.98 -10.92
CA SER A 525 -0.96 -10.79 -12.14
C SER A 525 0.29 -11.67 -12.15
N ASP A 526 0.25 -12.78 -12.87
CA ASP A 526 1.40 -13.70 -13.07
C ASP A 526 2.67 -12.95 -13.53
N GLU A 527 2.55 -11.98 -14.44
CA GLU A 527 3.69 -11.21 -14.92
C GLU A 527 4.30 -10.32 -13.82
N SER A 528 3.47 -9.74 -12.98
CA SER A 528 3.90 -8.86 -11.89
C SER A 528 4.57 -9.68 -10.79
N THR A 529 3.98 -10.82 -10.43
CA THR A 529 4.60 -11.82 -9.53
C THR A 529 5.94 -12.29 -10.07
N ARG A 530 6.03 -12.61 -11.37
CA ARG A 530 7.31 -13.02 -11.99
C ARG A 530 8.38 -11.92 -11.89
N LEU A 531 8.02 -10.65 -12.08
CA LEU A 531 8.97 -9.54 -11.97
C LEU A 531 9.50 -9.39 -10.53
N GLU A 532 8.63 -9.50 -9.53
CA GLU A 532 8.99 -9.48 -8.10
C GLU A 532 9.97 -10.61 -7.75
N LEU A 533 9.68 -11.84 -8.20
CA LEU A 533 10.55 -12.98 -7.99
C LEU A 533 11.90 -12.82 -8.71
N ASN A 534 11.87 -12.38 -9.97
CA ASN A 534 13.07 -12.20 -10.78
C ASN A 534 13.98 -11.09 -10.25
N ALA A 535 13.42 -9.98 -9.78
CA ALA A 535 14.21 -8.89 -9.21
C ALA A 535 14.98 -9.35 -7.97
N THR A 536 14.32 -10.07 -7.06
CA THR A 536 14.93 -10.62 -5.86
C THR A 536 15.97 -11.69 -6.20
N GLN A 537 15.66 -12.60 -7.14
CA GLN A 537 16.60 -13.60 -7.67
C GLN A 537 17.87 -12.95 -8.21
N ARG A 538 17.74 -11.98 -9.13
CA ARG A 538 18.88 -11.31 -9.77
C ARG A 538 19.73 -10.56 -8.75
N LEU A 539 19.10 -9.92 -7.77
CA LEU A 539 19.80 -9.24 -6.69
C LEU A 539 20.62 -10.19 -5.82
N VAL A 540 20.04 -11.32 -5.39
CA VAL A 540 20.75 -12.32 -4.60
C VAL A 540 21.88 -12.97 -5.42
N GLN A 541 21.63 -13.30 -6.70
CA GLN A 541 22.66 -13.80 -7.61
C GLN A 541 23.82 -12.81 -7.76
N ALA A 542 23.51 -11.51 -7.87
CA ALA A 542 24.48 -10.45 -7.99
C ALA A 542 25.40 -10.37 -6.76
N TYR A 543 24.85 -10.48 -5.55
CA TYR A 543 25.61 -10.29 -4.32
C TYR A 543 26.28 -11.55 -3.77
N THR A 544 25.70 -12.73 -4.03
CA THR A 544 26.15 -14.00 -3.44
C THR A 544 26.75 -14.98 -4.46
N GLY A 545 26.49 -14.78 -5.76
CA GLY A 545 26.83 -15.75 -6.80
C GLY A 545 26.00 -17.05 -6.75
N ARG A 546 24.90 -17.06 -5.98
CA ARG A 546 23.98 -18.18 -5.81
C ARG A 546 22.57 -17.81 -6.26
N SER A 547 21.86 -18.75 -6.86
CA SER A 547 20.42 -18.64 -7.11
C SER A 547 19.64 -19.15 -5.90
N MET A 548 18.35 -18.83 -5.83
CA MET A 548 17.39 -19.32 -4.86
C MET A 548 16.42 -20.30 -5.52
N LYS A 549 16.11 -21.39 -4.82
CA LYS A 549 15.07 -22.36 -5.19
C LYS A 549 13.94 -22.47 -4.19
N LEU A 550 14.09 -21.89 -3.01
CA LEU A 550 13.02 -21.84 -2.03
C LEU A 550 12.24 -20.54 -2.20
N PHE A 551 10.93 -20.59 -2.02
CA PHE A 551 10.07 -19.42 -2.05
C PHE A 551 9.00 -19.54 -0.97
N ARG A 552 8.72 -18.43 -0.31
CA ARG A 552 7.55 -18.27 0.56
C ARG A 552 6.82 -17.03 0.11
N ALA A 553 5.52 -17.15 -0.17
CA ALA A 553 4.73 -16.01 -0.60
C ALA A 553 4.45 -15.08 0.60
N PRO A 554 4.59 -13.75 0.43
CA PRO A 554 4.10 -12.79 1.42
C PRO A 554 2.61 -13.02 1.73
N TYR A 555 2.22 -12.89 2.99
CA TYR A 555 0.84 -13.09 3.49
C TYR A 555 0.30 -14.52 3.29
N PHE A 556 1.10 -15.45 2.78
CA PHE A 556 0.74 -16.84 2.61
C PHE A 556 1.22 -17.64 3.82
N GLY A 557 0.30 -17.86 4.77
CA GLY A 557 0.64 -18.31 6.12
C GLY A 557 0.33 -19.76 6.45
N ASP A 558 -0.29 -20.54 5.57
CA ASP A 558 -0.70 -21.91 5.90
C ASP A 558 -0.12 -22.93 4.91
N ALA A 559 0.33 -24.06 5.44
CA ALA A 559 0.77 -25.22 4.66
C ALA A 559 -0.39 -26.02 4.02
N GLU A 560 -1.63 -25.56 4.19
CA GLU A 560 -2.83 -26.08 3.56
C GLU A 560 -3.51 -24.96 2.76
N PRO A 561 -3.06 -24.68 1.53
CA PRO A 561 -3.81 -23.79 0.66
C PRO A 561 -5.18 -24.41 0.41
N THR A 562 -6.24 -23.73 0.84
CA THR A 562 -7.62 -24.23 0.71
C THR A 562 -8.35 -23.58 -0.46
N THR A 563 -7.77 -22.54 -1.07
CA THR A 563 -8.42 -21.77 -2.15
C THR A 563 -7.54 -21.60 -3.39
N ALA A 564 -8.18 -21.37 -4.54
CA ALA A 564 -7.47 -21.07 -5.79
C ALA A 564 -6.63 -19.78 -5.73
N ASP A 565 -7.08 -18.78 -4.95
CA ASP A 565 -6.38 -17.49 -4.77
C ASP A 565 -5.05 -17.65 -4.02
N GLU A 566 -4.99 -18.65 -3.13
CA GLU A 566 -3.80 -19.07 -2.40
C GLU A 566 -2.82 -19.85 -3.30
N LEU A 567 -3.32 -20.70 -4.20
CA LEU A 567 -2.49 -21.53 -5.08
C LEU A 567 -1.91 -20.81 -6.30
N GLY A 568 -2.54 -19.72 -6.77
CA GLY A 568 -2.05 -18.95 -7.92
C GLY A 568 -0.59 -18.48 -7.77
N PRO A 569 -0.22 -17.76 -6.69
CA PRO A 569 1.15 -17.34 -6.42
C PRO A 569 2.13 -18.51 -6.28
N ALA A 570 1.71 -19.59 -5.61
CA ALA A 570 2.49 -20.82 -5.46
C ALA A 570 2.80 -21.46 -6.83
N LEU A 571 1.81 -21.53 -7.72
CA LEU A 571 1.97 -22.04 -9.08
C LEU A 571 2.88 -21.15 -9.94
N ALA A 572 2.73 -19.83 -9.84
CA ALA A 572 3.58 -18.88 -10.56
C ALA A 572 5.05 -19.01 -10.13
N ALA A 573 5.30 -19.13 -8.82
CA ALA A 573 6.62 -19.39 -8.28
C ALA A 573 7.16 -20.77 -8.72
N GLN A 574 6.33 -21.82 -8.70
CA GLN A 574 6.74 -23.14 -9.15
C GLN A 574 7.09 -23.16 -10.65
N LYS A 575 6.31 -22.49 -11.51
CA LYS A 575 6.64 -22.29 -12.94
C LYS A 575 7.95 -21.54 -13.15
N ALA A 576 8.32 -20.66 -12.21
CA ALA A 576 9.62 -19.98 -12.18
C ALA A 576 10.76 -20.85 -11.60
N GLY A 577 10.47 -22.07 -11.17
CA GLY A 577 11.44 -23.05 -10.68
C GLY A 577 11.70 -22.97 -9.17
N TYR A 578 10.76 -22.44 -8.38
CA TYR A 578 10.82 -22.44 -6.92
C TYR A 578 10.02 -23.60 -6.30
N THR A 579 10.46 -24.05 -5.14
CA THR A 579 9.73 -24.91 -4.21
C THR A 579 9.06 -24.01 -3.17
N VAL A 580 7.75 -24.16 -3.01
CA VAL A 580 6.95 -23.34 -2.10
C VAL A 580 7.06 -23.90 -0.69
N VAL A 581 7.33 -23.04 0.28
CA VAL A 581 7.53 -23.40 1.68
C VAL A 581 6.45 -22.71 2.52
N GLY A 582 5.46 -23.49 2.97
CA GLY A 582 4.44 -23.06 3.91
C GLY A 582 4.92 -23.15 5.36
N LEU A 583 3.96 -23.19 6.29
CA LEU A 583 4.21 -23.31 7.71
C LEU A 583 2.96 -23.80 8.45
N HIS A 584 3.18 -24.38 9.64
CA HIS A 584 2.12 -24.69 10.61
C HIS A 584 2.42 -24.13 12.00
N VAL A 585 3.69 -23.77 12.27
CA VAL A 585 4.14 -23.19 13.54
C VAL A 585 4.43 -21.71 13.35
N ASP A 586 3.47 -20.87 13.77
CA ASP A 586 3.57 -19.40 13.75
C ASP A 586 3.22 -18.80 15.14
N PRO A 587 4.20 -18.26 15.87
CA PRO A 587 3.95 -17.56 17.13
C PRO A 587 3.47 -16.12 16.96
N ASN A 588 3.29 -15.63 15.72
CA ASN A 588 2.97 -14.24 15.43
C ASN A 588 3.95 -13.26 16.09
N ASP A 589 5.25 -13.60 16.10
CA ASP A 589 6.30 -12.83 16.78
C ASP A 589 6.40 -11.39 16.27
N TRP A 590 6.07 -11.16 15.00
CA TRP A 590 5.95 -9.84 14.37
C TRP A 590 4.95 -8.90 15.08
N GLN A 591 3.93 -9.44 15.76
CA GLN A 591 2.97 -8.66 16.57
C GLN A 591 3.52 -8.26 17.95
N ARG A 592 4.66 -8.82 18.34
CA ARG A 592 5.34 -8.61 19.64
C ARG A 592 4.49 -9.03 20.86
N PRO A 593 3.97 -10.27 20.92
CA PRO A 593 3.11 -10.75 22.01
C PRO A 593 3.83 -11.02 23.35
N GLY A 594 5.16 -10.83 23.40
CA GLY A 594 6.03 -11.08 24.54
C GLY A 594 6.88 -12.34 24.35
N THR A 595 8.13 -12.31 24.81
CA THR A 595 9.11 -13.40 24.65
C THR A 595 8.58 -14.75 25.15
N ASP A 596 8.03 -14.81 26.36
CA ASP A 596 7.51 -16.06 26.95
C ASP A 596 6.31 -16.61 26.18
N THR A 597 5.51 -15.73 25.58
CA THR A 597 4.38 -16.11 24.73
C THR A 597 4.87 -16.74 23.43
N ILE A 598 5.87 -16.13 22.79
CA ILE A 598 6.51 -16.67 21.57
C ILE A 598 7.06 -18.07 21.85
N VAL A 599 7.86 -18.22 22.92
CA VAL A 599 8.44 -19.52 23.30
C VAL A 599 7.33 -20.55 23.51
N ARG A 600 6.33 -20.24 24.34
CA ARG A 600 5.23 -21.16 24.65
C ARG A 600 4.47 -21.58 23.39
N GLN A 601 4.10 -20.64 22.53
CA GLN A 601 3.36 -20.92 21.31
C GLN A 601 4.14 -21.82 20.36
N VAL A 602 5.46 -21.58 20.19
CA VAL A 602 6.29 -22.46 19.36
C VAL A 602 6.33 -23.87 19.92
N ILE A 603 6.58 -24.02 21.23
CA ILE A 603 6.66 -25.34 21.87
C ILE A 603 5.32 -26.08 21.80
N ASP A 604 4.22 -25.42 22.16
CA ASP A 604 2.88 -26.01 22.16
C ASP A 604 2.47 -26.47 20.75
N GLN A 605 2.74 -25.66 19.72
CA GLN A 605 2.42 -26.00 18.32
C GLN A 605 3.29 -27.16 17.79
N VAL A 606 4.59 -27.22 18.15
CA VAL A 606 5.46 -28.35 17.79
C VAL A 606 5.03 -29.64 18.51
N HIS A 607 4.52 -29.55 19.75
CA HIS A 607 4.02 -30.70 20.51
C HIS A 607 2.65 -31.18 20.03
N ALA A 608 1.84 -30.30 19.45
CA ALA A 608 0.54 -30.63 18.88
C ALA A 608 0.61 -31.29 17.49
N ALA A 609 1.80 -31.44 16.91
CA ALA A 609 1.97 -32.05 15.59
C ALA A 609 1.52 -33.52 15.57
N ASP A 610 0.83 -33.90 14.49
CA ASP A 610 0.36 -35.26 14.23
C ASP A 610 0.64 -35.68 12.77
N ALA A 611 0.03 -36.79 12.33
CA ALA A 611 0.24 -37.34 10.99
C ALA A 611 -0.35 -36.46 9.88
N GLU A 612 -1.41 -35.70 10.17
CA GLU A 612 -2.12 -34.84 9.21
C GLU A 612 -1.56 -33.41 9.24
N ARG A 613 -1.17 -32.93 10.43
CA ARG A 613 -0.59 -31.61 10.67
C ARG A 613 0.81 -31.70 11.26
N SER A 614 1.81 -31.59 10.39
CA SER A 614 3.22 -31.53 10.79
C SER A 614 3.57 -30.23 11.51
N GLY A 615 4.62 -30.26 12.34
CA GLY A 615 5.17 -29.09 13.03
C GLY A 615 6.66 -28.90 12.75
N ASN A 616 7.10 -29.22 11.53
CA ASN A 616 8.51 -29.32 11.15
C ASN A 616 9.12 -27.98 10.73
N ILE A 617 8.31 -27.00 10.31
CA ILE A 617 8.79 -25.66 9.91
C ILE A 617 8.27 -24.60 10.90
N ILE A 618 9.21 -23.92 11.56
CA ILE A 618 8.94 -22.82 12.50
C ILE A 618 9.20 -21.50 11.79
N LEU A 619 8.18 -20.64 11.71
CA LEU A 619 8.29 -19.28 11.21
C LEU A 619 8.63 -18.31 12.35
N LEU A 620 9.63 -17.47 12.12
CA LEU A 620 9.97 -16.27 12.90
C LEU A 620 10.32 -15.13 11.92
N HIS A 621 10.47 -13.91 12.42
CA HIS A 621 10.81 -12.77 11.56
C HIS A 621 12.15 -12.14 11.94
N ASP A 622 13.00 -11.85 10.95
CA ASP A 622 14.26 -11.14 11.12
C ASP A 622 14.25 -9.70 10.56
N GLY A 623 13.17 -9.29 9.90
CA GLY A 623 12.91 -7.90 9.47
C GLY A 623 11.50 -7.43 9.81
N GLY A 624 11.05 -6.31 9.23
CA GLY A 624 9.65 -5.84 9.35
C GLY A 624 9.30 -5.11 10.66
N GLY A 625 10.30 -4.53 11.35
CA GLY A 625 10.11 -3.74 12.56
C GLY A 625 11.02 -4.18 13.73
N GLU A 626 10.61 -3.89 14.96
CA GLU A 626 11.36 -4.23 16.18
C GLU A 626 11.27 -5.75 16.47
N ARG A 627 12.41 -6.43 16.70
CA ARG A 627 12.50 -7.90 16.87
C ARG A 627 13.25 -8.36 18.13
N SER A 628 13.36 -7.52 19.16
CA SER A 628 14.02 -7.90 20.43
C SER A 628 13.41 -9.13 21.10
N GLN A 629 12.09 -9.29 21.03
CA GLN A 629 11.39 -10.44 21.62
C GLN A 629 11.73 -11.75 20.90
N THR A 630 11.76 -11.74 19.56
CA THR A 630 12.19 -12.88 18.73
C THR A 630 13.62 -13.28 19.06
N VAL A 631 14.54 -12.32 19.09
CA VAL A 631 15.96 -12.55 19.44
C VAL A 631 16.09 -13.14 20.85
N ALA A 632 15.29 -12.70 21.82
CA ALA A 632 15.30 -13.22 23.18
C ALA A 632 14.65 -14.60 23.33
N ALA A 633 13.68 -14.94 22.49
CA ALA A 633 12.97 -16.22 22.50
C ALA A 633 13.81 -17.34 21.87
N LEU A 634 14.56 -17.01 20.82
CA LEU A 634 15.29 -17.98 19.98
C LEU A 634 16.22 -18.93 20.77
N PRO A 635 17.07 -18.47 21.70
CA PRO A 635 17.92 -19.37 22.50
C PRO A 635 17.11 -20.36 23.36
N GLN A 636 15.96 -19.91 23.88
CA GLN A 636 15.09 -20.74 24.73
C GLN A 636 14.38 -21.82 23.92
N ILE A 637 13.87 -21.47 22.74
CA ILE A 637 13.26 -22.41 21.78
C ILE A 637 14.27 -23.49 21.40
N ILE A 638 15.46 -23.07 20.94
CA ILE A 638 16.51 -23.98 20.49
C ILE A 638 16.91 -24.95 21.60
N THR A 639 17.21 -24.41 22.80
CA THR A 639 17.69 -25.22 23.92
C THR A 639 16.63 -26.19 24.42
N THR A 640 15.35 -25.79 24.43
CA THR A 640 14.25 -26.64 24.91
C THR A 640 14.03 -27.81 23.96
N LEU A 641 13.87 -27.53 22.66
CA LEU A 641 13.62 -28.57 21.66
C LEU A 641 14.82 -29.50 21.47
N GLN A 642 16.06 -28.99 21.55
CA GLN A 642 17.25 -29.86 21.55
C GLN A 642 17.30 -30.82 22.75
N LYS A 643 16.91 -30.35 23.96
CA LYS A 643 16.83 -31.22 25.15
C LYS A 643 15.78 -32.31 25.02
N GLU A 644 14.71 -32.04 24.25
CA GLU A 644 13.64 -32.99 23.94
C GLU A 644 13.96 -33.90 22.74
N GLY A 645 15.20 -33.83 22.22
CA GLY A 645 15.71 -34.70 21.17
C GLY A 645 15.38 -34.27 19.74
N TYR A 646 14.86 -33.04 19.55
CA TYR A 646 14.70 -32.48 18.20
C TYR A 646 16.04 -32.06 17.60
N ARG A 647 16.16 -32.19 16.28
CA ARG A 647 17.34 -31.78 15.51
C ARG A 647 16.97 -30.67 14.55
N PHE A 648 17.69 -29.55 14.62
CA PHE A 648 17.50 -28.47 13.67
C PHE A 648 18.25 -28.73 12.35
N VAL A 649 17.56 -28.49 11.23
CA VAL A 649 18.04 -28.69 9.85
C VAL A 649 17.50 -27.56 8.96
N PRO A 650 18.16 -27.19 7.86
CA PRO A 650 17.59 -26.23 6.92
C PRO A 650 16.41 -26.85 6.15
N VAL A 651 15.56 -26.01 5.56
CA VAL A 651 14.36 -26.44 4.83
C VAL A 651 14.68 -27.42 3.70
N SER A 652 15.80 -27.25 2.99
CA SER A 652 16.21 -28.18 1.92
C SER A 652 16.31 -29.63 2.40
N ARG A 653 16.76 -29.87 3.64
CA ARG A 653 16.88 -31.22 4.20
C ARG A 653 15.55 -31.87 4.49
N LEU A 654 14.54 -31.09 4.89
CA LEU A 654 13.16 -31.56 5.01
C LEU A 654 12.58 -31.89 3.64
N ALA A 655 12.91 -31.11 2.61
CA ALA A 655 12.51 -31.34 1.22
C ALA A 655 13.23 -32.52 0.53
N GLY A 656 14.21 -33.16 1.19
CA GLY A 656 15.08 -34.16 0.55
C GLY A 656 16.06 -33.57 -0.47
N LEU A 657 16.25 -32.26 -0.49
CA LEU A 657 17.18 -31.53 -1.36
C LEU A 657 18.53 -31.35 -0.66
N SER A 658 19.61 -31.24 -1.46
CA SER A 658 20.89 -30.76 -0.96
C SER A 658 20.88 -29.24 -0.88
N ARG A 659 21.69 -28.66 0.02
CA ARG A 659 21.89 -27.20 0.08
C ARG A 659 22.34 -26.61 -1.26
N GLU A 660 23.18 -27.35 -2.00
CA GLU A 660 23.62 -26.93 -3.34
C GLU A 660 22.50 -26.98 -4.38
N ALA A 661 21.53 -27.87 -4.22
CA ALA A 661 20.33 -27.89 -5.05
C ALA A 661 19.37 -26.74 -4.68
N ALA A 662 19.26 -26.39 -3.39
CA ALA A 662 18.45 -25.26 -2.92
C ALA A 662 19.07 -23.90 -3.28
N MET A 663 20.40 -23.81 -3.33
CA MET A 663 21.16 -22.62 -3.70
C MET A 663 22.26 -22.92 -4.75
N PRO A 664 21.89 -23.19 -6.01
CA PRO A 664 22.87 -23.55 -7.04
C PRO A 664 23.74 -22.35 -7.44
N PRO A 665 25.01 -22.57 -7.82
CA PRO A 665 25.86 -21.51 -8.35
C PRO A 665 25.30 -20.99 -9.68
N VAL A 666 25.47 -19.69 -9.94
CA VAL A 666 25.04 -19.05 -11.20
C VAL A 666 25.78 -19.67 -12.40
N ARG A 667 25.03 -20.06 -13.45
CA ARG A 667 25.58 -20.66 -14.67
C ARG A 667 26.43 -19.67 -15.47
N ALA A 668 27.44 -20.17 -16.18
CA ALA A 668 28.43 -19.35 -16.90
C ALA A 668 27.82 -18.38 -17.95
N GLY A 669 26.70 -18.75 -18.60
CA GLY A 669 26.00 -17.89 -19.58
C GLY A 669 25.23 -16.73 -18.94
N ASP A 670 24.80 -16.86 -17.68
CA ASP A 670 24.10 -15.82 -16.94
C ASP A 670 25.06 -14.82 -16.27
N LEU A 671 26.36 -15.14 -16.17
CA LEU A 671 27.35 -14.31 -15.47
C LEU A 671 27.46 -12.88 -16.06
N THR A 672 27.27 -12.71 -17.36
CA THR A 672 27.33 -11.38 -18.00
C THR A 672 26.10 -10.54 -17.65
N ALA A 673 24.91 -11.15 -17.67
CA ALA A 673 23.66 -10.51 -17.22
C ALA A 673 23.75 -10.16 -15.74
N VAL A 674 24.20 -11.10 -14.91
CA VAL A 674 24.43 -10.88 -13.48
C VAL A 674 25.44 -9.76 -13.24
N ARG A 675 26.52 -9.63 -14.02
CA ARG A 675 27.47 -8.50 -13.88
C ARG A 675 26.84 -7.14 -14.21
N VAL A 676 25.97 -7.08 -15.23
CA VAL A 676 25.21 -5.87 -15.55
C VAL A 676 24.26 -5.54 -14.40
N ASP A 677 23.56 -6.54 -13.87
CA ASP A 677 22.64 -6.40 -12.74
C ASP A 677 23.38 -5.97 -11.46
N VAL A 678 24.54 -6.56 -11.15
CA VAL A 678 25.44 -6.12 -10.07
C VAL A 678 25.76 -4.64 -10.22
N GLY A 679 26.20 -4.20 -11.39
CA GLY A 679 26.53 -2.80 -11.65
C GLY A 679 25.34 -1.88 -11.42
N MET A 680 24.16 -2.28 -11.86
CA MET A 680 22.92 -1.51 -11.72
C MET A 680 22.40 -1.47 -10.28
N PHE A 681 22.32 -2.60 -9.59
CA PHE A 681 21.89 -2.66 -8.20
C PHE A 681 22.85 -1.93 -7.26
N ILE A 682 24.17 -2.05 -7.46
CA ILE A 682 25.15 -1.24 -6.72
C ILE A 682 24.94 0.25 -7.01
N THR A 683 24.70 0.63 -8.27
CA THR A 683 24.44 2.03 -8.63
C THR A 683 23.17 2.55 -7.94
N LEU A 684 22.09 1.76 -7.92
CA LEU A 684 20.84 2.08 -7.23
C LEU A 684 21.05 2.22 -5.72
N ALA A 685 21.75 1.28 -5.09
CA ALA A 685 22.08 1.32 -3.66
C ALA A 685 22.92 2.57 -3.31
N VAL A 686 23.93 2.88 -4.13
CA VAL A 686 24.76 4.09 -3.96
C VAL A 686 23.93 5.36 -4.14
N ILE A 687 23.04 5.43 -5.14
CA ILE A 687 22.14 6.56 -5.34
C ILE A 687 21.21 6.73 -4.13
N SER A 688 20.62 5.64 -3.63
CA SER A 688 19.75 5.66 -2.44
C SER A 688 20.52 6.21 -1.22
N ALA A 689 21.71 5.66 -0.95
CA ALA A 689 22.56 6.11 0.14
C ALA A 689 22.98 7.59 0.00
N LEU A 690 23.37 8.01 -1.20
CA LEU A 690 23.74 9.40 -1.47
C LEU A 690 22.55 10.36 -1.28
N LEU A 691 21.35 9.99 -1.72
CA LEU A 691 20.14 10.78 -1.50
C LEU A 691 19.84 10.93 -0.01
N GLY A 692 19.96 9.86 0.77
CA GLY A 692 19.84 9.89 2.23
C GLY A 692 20.84 10.84 2.88
N TRP A 693 22.13 10.74 2.53
CA TRP A 693 23.16 11.64 3.05
C TRP A 693 22.95 13.10 2.64
N ILE A 694 22.55 13.35 1.38
CA ILE A 694 22.21 14.69 0.91
C ILE A 694 21.08 15.28 1.76
N PHE A 695 20.06 14.47 2.10
CA PHE A 695 18.94 14.90 2.94
C PHE A 695 19.42 15.30 4.35
N TYR A 696 20.18 14.44 5.02
CA TYR A 696 20.74 14.73 6.35
C TYR A 696 21.63 15.96 6.36
N VAL A 697 22.54 16.07 5.39
CA VAL A 697 23.46 17.21 5.27
C VAL A 697 22.68 18.50 4.99
N ALA A 698 21.72 18.47 4.07
CA ALA A 698 20.97 19.67 3.69
C ALA A 698 20.08 20.19 4.84
N ILE A 699 19.38 19.30 5.55
CA ILE A 699 18.58 19.69 6.71
C ILE A 699 19.47 20.24 7.82
N SER A 700 20.55 19.55 8.15
CA SER A 700 21.49 19.97 9.20
C SER A 700 22.11 21.32 8.87
N LEU A 701 22.55 21.51 7.62
CA LEU A 701 23.14 22.75 7.16
C LEU A 701 22.10 23.90 7.13
N GLY A 702 20.86 23.62 6.73
CA GLY A 702 19.76 24.59 6.75
C GLY A 702 19.41 25.06 8.16
N ILE A 703 19.27 24.12 9.10
CA ILE A 703 19.03 24.40 10.53
C ILE A 703 20.19 25.20 11.11
N ALA A 704 21.42 24.73 10.89
CA ALA A 704 22.62 25.40 11.40
C ALA A 704 22.71 26.84 10.88
N ARG A 705 22.45 27.07 9.58
CA ARG A 705 22.41 28.42 9.00
C ARG A 705 21.34 29.29 9.65
N ALA A 706 20.10 28.79 9.77
CA ALA A 706 18.99 29.56 10.33
C ALA A 706 19.26 29.97 11.78
N LEU A 707 19.71 29.04 12.62
CA LEU A 707 20.07 29.29 14.01
C LEU A 707 21.27 30.25 14.10
N LEU A 708 22.33 30.03 13.31
CA LEU A 708 23.52 30.87 13.32
C LEU A 708 23.21 32.30 12.88
N MET A 709 22.50 32.50 11.77
CA MET A 709 22.16 33.84 11.28
C MET A 709 21.26 34.59 12.26
N THR A 710 20.28 33.90 12.85
CA THR A 710 19.40 34.48 13.87
C THR A 710 20.18 34.85 15.13
N PHE A 711 21.06 33.97 15.60
CA PHE A 711 21.92 34.23 16.75
C PHE A 711 22.87 35.40 16.50
N LEU A 712 23.55 35.43 15.34
CA LEU A 712 24.46 36.52 14.99
C LEU A 712 23.73 37.86 14.85
N ALA A 713 22.55 37.88 14.22
CA ALA A 713 21.75 39.10 14.13
C ALA A 713 21.33 39.59 15.52
N TRP A 714 20.88 38.69 16.40
CA TRP A 714 20.53 39.04 17.78
C TRP A 714 21.75 39.54 18.58
N PHE A 715 22.89 38.86 18.46
CA PHE A 715 24.13 39.22 19.13
C PHE A 715 24.64 40.60 18.68
N GLN A 716 24.59 40.88 17.38
CA GLN A 716 24.96 42.20 16.85
C GLN A 716 23.99 43.30 17.28
N THR A 717 22.69 43.00 17.37
CA THR A 717 21.71 43.98 17.86
C THR A 717 21.95 44.33 19.34
N ARG A 718 22.55 43.42 20.12
CA ARG A 718 22.93 43.68 21.53
C ARG A 718 24.27 44.39 21.71
N ARG A 719 25.14 44.35 20.71
CA ARG A 719 26.37 45.16 20.69
C ARG A 719 25.97 46.58 20.30
N ASP A 720 25.65 47.41 21.30
CA ASP A 720 25.39 48.84 21.08
C ASP A 720 26.54 49.46 20.28
N ARG A 721 26.27 49.77 19.01
CA ARG A 721 27.12 50.63 18.19
C ARG A 721 26.51 52.02 18.29
N PRO A 722 27.05 52.92 19.13
CA PRO A 722 26.51 54.27 19.23
C PRO A 722 26.59 54.92 17.86
N ALA A 723 25.45 55.29 17.30
CA ALA A 723 25.40 56.02 16.04
C ALA A 723 26.13 57.37 16.24
N PRO A 724 26.95 57.81 15.27
CA PRO A 724 27.63 59.10 15.37
C PRO A 724 26.62 60.23 15.57
N LEU A 725 26.84 61.08 16.58
CA LEU A 725 26.01 62.25 16.81
C LEU A 725 26.42 63.35 15.82
N VAL A 726 25.47 63.72 14.96
CA VAL A 726 25.50 64.88 14.04
C VAL A 726 26.73 64.93 13.11
N TYR A 727 26.60 64.28 11.96
CA TYR A 727 27.47 64.49 10.79
C TYR A 727 26.57 64.73 9.57
N GLN A 728 26.67 65.93 8.99
CA GLN A 728 25.80 66.40 7.90
C GLN A 728 26.63 66.80 6.66
N PRO A 729 27.26 65.84 5.95
CA PRO A 729 27.96 66.11 4.71
C PRO A 729 27.00 66.56 3.60
N THR A 730 27.53 67.14 2.52
CA THR A 730 26.72 67.39 1.32
C THR A 730 26.26 66.07 0.68
N VAL A 731 24.97 65.98 0.32
CA VAL A 731 24.36 64.75 -0.22
C VAL A 731 23.80 65.00 -1.61
N SER A 732 24.14 64.14 -2.57
CA SER A 732 23.42 64.04 -3.85
C SER A 732 22.62 62.75 -3.90
N VAL A 733 21.30 62.86 -4.04
CA VAL A 733 20.42 61.73 -4.32
C VAL A 733 20.27 61.59 -5.84
N ILE A 734 20.45 60.38 -6.36
CA ILE A 734 20.28 60.06 -7.77
C ILE A 734 19.12 59.06 -7.92
N ILE A 735 18.11 59.42 -8.71
CA ILE A 735 16.99 58.55 -9.06
C ILE A 735 17.12 58.15 -10.54
N PRO A 736 17.63 56.95 -10.87
CA PRO A 736 17.56 56.44 -12.23
C PRO A 736 16.11 56.05 -12.56
N ALA A 737 15.61 56.53 -13.70
CA ALA A 737 14.24 56.31 -14.14
C ALA A 737 14.19 55.78 -15.58
N TYR A 738 13.35 54.78 -15.83
CA TYR A 738 13.01 54.34 -17.19
C TYR A 738 11.56 53.87 -17.25
N ASN A 739 10.71 54.70 -17.85
CA ASN A 739 9.27 54.54 -17.91
C ASN A 739 8.60 54.44 -16.52
N GLU A 740 8.86 55.40 -15.64
CA GLU A 740 8.43 55.41 -14.23
C GLU A 740 7.35 56.47 -13.95
N ALA A 741 6.55 56.84 -14.95
CA ALA A 741 5.56 57.92 -14.87
C ALA A 741 4.57 57.77 -13.70
N ARG A 742 4.27 56.53 -13.27
CA ARG A 742 3.32 56.25 -12.18
C ARG A 742 3.86 56.51 -10.77
N VAL A 743 5.18 56.55 -10.59
CA VAL A 743 5.82 56.56 -9.26
C VAL A 743 6.81 57.70 -9.07
N ILE A 744 7.38 58.23 -10.16
CA ILE A 744 8.50 59.19 -10.10
C ILE A 744 8.18 60.45 -9.30
N GLU A 745 6.98 61.01 -9.46
CA GLU A 745 6.59 62.24 -8.77
C GLU A 745 6.58 62.05 -7.25
N ALA A 746 5.99 60.95 -6.77
CA ALA A 746 5.90 60.65 -5.34
C ALA A 746 7.31 60.47 -4.73
N SER A 747 8.18 59.75 -5.42
CA SER A 747 9.56 59.51 -4.99
C SER A 747 10.36 60.81 -4.88
N VAL A 748 10.26 61.70 -5.88
CA VAL A 748 10.89 63.03 -5.84
C VAL A 748 10.35 63.85 -4.66
N ARG A 749 9.03 63.91 -4.47
CA ARG A 749 8.42 64.64 -3.33
C ARG A 749 8.92 64.12 -1.98
N ARG A 750 9.06 62.79 -1.81
CA ARG A 750 9.55 62.19 -0.56
C ARG A 750 11.01 62.51 -0.28
N VAL A 751 11.85 62.53 -1.29
CA VAL A 751 13.25 62.95 -1.13
C VAL A 751 13.31 64.43 -0.72
N LEU A 752 12.56 65.31 -1.39
CA LEU A 752 12.54 66.74 -1.08
C LEU A 752 11.94 67.06 0.31
N ALA A 753 11.07 66.18 0.82
CA ALA A 753 10.49 66.25 2.16
C ALA A 753 11.38 65.65 3.26
N SER A 754 12.58 65.16 2.92
CA SER A 754 13.54 64.68 3.92
C SER A 754 14.11 65.86 4.72
N ASP A 755 14.31 65.65 6.02
CA ASP A 755 14.88 66.65 6.93
C ASP A 755 16.40 66.67 6.80
N TYR A 756 16.89 67.25 5.69
CA TYR A 756 18.32 67.35 5.40
C TYR A 756 18.68 68.63 4.63
N PRO A 757 19.55 69.50 5.18
CA PRO A 757 19.73 70.86 4.66
C PRO A 757 20.56 70.94 3.37
N ALA A 758 21.56 70.08 3.19
CA ALA A 758 22.51 70.13 2.07
C ALA A 758 22.23 69.03 1.03
N LEU A 759 21.05 69.11 0.38
CA LEU A 759 20.52 68.08 -0.52
C LEU A 759 20.46 68.55 -1.98
N GLN A 760 21.12 67.81 -2.87
CA GLN A 760 20.93 67.86 -4.33
C GLN A 760 20.18 66.59 -4.77
N LEU A 761 19.23 66.72 -5.69
CA LEU A 761 18.49 65.60 -6.27
C LEU A 761 18.67 65.59 -7.80
N ILE A 762 19.16 64.49 -8.35
CA ILE A 762 19.31 64.28 -9.78
C ILE A 762 18.38 63.16 -10.22
N VAL A 763 17.42 63.46 -11.08
CA VAL A 763 16.61 62.44 -11.76
C VAL A 763 17.28 62.13 -13.10
N ALA A 764 17.76 60.90 -13.26
CA ALA A 764 18.44 60.43 -14.45
C ALA A 764 17.49 59.57 -15.29
N ASP A 765 16.81 60.18 -16.24
CA ASP A 765 15.90 59.49 -17.16
C ASP A 765 16.70 58.79 -18.28
N ASP A 766 16.74 57.45 -18.23
CA ASP A 766 17.44 56.55 -19.16
C ASP A 766 16.67 56.35 -20.48
N GLY A 767 16.17 57.44 -21.05
CA GLY A 767 15.44 57.45 -22.33
C GLY A 767 14.02 56.89 -22.24
N SER A 768 13.26 57.27 -21.21
CA SER A 768 11.84 56.92 -21.07
C SER A 768 11.03 57.27 -22.32
N LYS A 769 10.07 56.40 -22.62
CA LYS A 769 9.10 56.52 -23.72
C LYS A 769 7.71 56.95 -23.22
N ASP A 770 7.52 57.04 -21.90
CA ASP A 770 6.31 57.55 -21.28
C ASP A 770 6.50 58.99 -20.75
N GLU A 771 5.56 59.48 -19.94
CA GLU A 771 5.57 60.86 -19.42
C GLU A 771 6.57 61.12 -18.27
N THR A 772 7.51 60.21 -17.98
CA THR A 772 8.43 60.34 -16.83
C THR A 772 9.15 61.68 -16.77
N SER A 773 9.92 62.04 -17.82
CA SER A 773 10.60 63.34 -17.90
C SER A 773 9.62 64.52 -17.84
N ALA A 774 8.47 64.41 -18.51
CA ALA A 774 7.48 65.49 -18.57
C ALA A 774 6.87 65.79 -17.18
N ILE A 775 6.61 64.75 -16.39
CA ILE A 775 6.12 64.87 -15.01
C ILE A 775 7.15 65.57 -14.13
N VAL A 776 8.43 65.16 -14.22
CA VAL A 776 9.50 65.77 -13.41
C VAL A 776 9.69 67.25 -13.75
N THR A 777 9.76 67.59 -15.04
CA THR A 777 9.86 68.97 -15.49
C THR A 777 8.67 69.80 -15.02
N ARG A 778 7.44 69.30 -15.21
CA ARG A 778 6.21 70.04 -14.83
C ARG A 778 6.10 70.27 -13.33
N ALA A 779 6.51 69.30 -12.51
CA ALA A 779 6.30 69.36 -11.06
C ALA A 779 7.46 70.01 -10.29
N PHE A 780 8.68 70.03 -10.83
CA PHE A 780 9.89 70.39 -10.08
C PHE A 780 10.90 71.30 -10.81
N ALA A 781 10.59 71.83 -12.00
CA ALA A 781 11.51 72.73 -12.72
C ALA A 781 11.93 73.97 -11.90
N ASP A 782 11.07 74.44 -10.99
CA ASP A 782 11.33 75.63 -10.16
C ASP A 782 12.05 75.30 -8.84
N ASP A 783 12.28 74.02 -8.49
CA ASP A 783 13.03 73.65 -7.28
C ASP A 783 14.53 73.57 -7.61
N PRO A 784 15.37 74.49 -7.08
CA PRO A 784 16.80 74.55 -7.43
C PRO A 784 17.59 73.33 -6.95
N ARG A 785 17.01 72.48 -6.10
CA ARG A 785 17.63 71.22 -5.65
C ARG A 785 17.48 70.11 -6.69
N VAL A 786 16.55 70.22 -7.64
CA VAL A 786 16.22 69.14 -8.59
C VAL A 786 16.87 69.38 -9.95
N THR A 787 17.57 68.39 -10.47
CA THR A 787 18.13 68.38 -11.82
C THR A 787 17.60 67.16 -12.59
N LEU A 788 16.99 67.39 -13.75
CA LEU A 788 16.58 66.32 -14.66
C LEU A 788 17.64 66.13 -15.75
N LEU A 789 18.13 64.90 -15.91
CA LEU A 789 19.02 64.49 -17.00
C LEU A 789 18.28 63.51 -17.90
N THR A 790 18.04 63.87 -19.16
CA THR A 790 17.44 62.97 -20.16
C THR A 790 18.54 62.35 -21.01
N LEU A 791 18.65 61.02 -20.98
CA LEU A 791 19.73 60.24 -21.56
C LEU A 791 19.25 59.33 -22.69
N GLN A 792 20.18 58.82 -23.49
CA GLN A 792 19.90 57.70 -24.38
C GLN A 792 19.93 56.41 -23.55
N ASN A 793 18.96 55.51 -23.78
CA ASN A 793 18.83 54.27 -23.02
C ASN A 793 20.12 53.43 -23.07
N GLY A 794 20.79 53.32 -21.92
CA GLY A 794 22.01 52.54 -21.70
C GLY A 794 21.89 51.57 -20.54
N GLY A 795 20.78 51.57 -19.81
CA GLY A 795 20.54 50.78 -18.62
C GLY A 795 20.83 51.55 -17.32
N LYS A 796 20.34 51.01 -16.20
CA LYS A 796 20.40 51.66 -14.88
C LYS A 796 21.81 52.08 -14.46
N ALA A 797 22.80 51.19 -14.59
CA ALA A 797 24.19 51.49 -14.21
C ALA A 797 24.81 52.62 -15.05
N ALA A 798 24.54 52.65 -16.37
CA ALA A 798 25.01 53.71 -17.25
C ALA A 798 24.36 55.07 -16.91
N ALA A 799 23.05 55.08 -16.60
CA ALA A 799 22.34 56.26 -16.15
C ALA A 799 22.89 56.80 -14.81
N LEU A 800 23.15 55.91 -13.85
CA LEU A 800 23.79 56.26 -12.58
C LEU A 800 25.19 56.85 -12.79
N ASN A 801 26.03 56.25 -13.62
CA ASN A 801 27.37 56.76 -13.95
C ASN A 801 27.33 58.11 -14.65
N ARG A 802 26.34 58.36 -15.52
CA ARG A 802 26.20 59.66 -16.18
C ARG A 802 25.78 60.75 -15.21
N ALA A 803 24.86 60.44 -14.31
CA ALA A 803 24.40 61.35 -13.25
C ALA A 803 25.48 61.61 -12.20
N LEU A 804 26.34 60.63 -11.91
CA LEU A 804 27.46 60.76 -10.97
C LEU A 804 28.42 61.91 -11.35
N LYS A 805 28.56 62.21 -12.64
CA LYS A 805 29.37 63.33 -13.15
C LYS A 805 28.83 64.70 -12.77
N ASP A 806 27.51 64.81 -12.61
CA ASP A 806 26.81 66.07 -12.33
C ASP A 806 26.45 66.18 -10.82
N ALA A 807 26.61 65.09 -10.06
CA ALA A 807 26.48 65.07 -8.62
C ALA A 807 27.64 65.82 -7.96
N THR A 808 27.36 66.68 -6.97
CA THR A 808 28.38 67.47 -6.25
C THR A 808 28.59 67.05 -4.79
N GLY A 809 27.69 66.24 -4.23
CA GLY A 809 27.72 65.82 -2.83
C GLY A 809 28.91 64.91 -2.50
N GLU A 810 29.42 65.04 -1.29
CA GLU A 810 30.41 64.14 -0.70
C GLU A 810 29.87 62.71 -0.55
N ILE A 811 28.59 62.61 -0.23
CA ILE A 811 27.86 61.34 -0.11
C ILE A 811 26.82 61.24 -1.23
N LEU A 812 26.83 60.10 -1.90
CA LEU A 812 25.90 59.76 -2.96
C LEU A 812 24.86 58.80 -2.42
N ILE A 813 23.60 59.07 -2.68
CA ILE A 813 22.50 58.16 -2.37
C ILE A 813 21.83 57.80 -3.68
N ALA A 814 21.68 56.51 -3.94
CA ALA A 814 20.94 55.99 -5.08
C ALA A 814 19.60 55.50 -4.56
N LEU A 815 18.54 55.89 -5.27
CA LEU A 815 17.16 55.60 -4.91
C LEU A 815 16.44 55.08 -6.15
N ASP A 816 15.86 53.88 -6.07
CA ASP A 816 14.99 53.39 -7.14
C ASP A 816 13.74 54.28 -7.28
N ALA A 817 13.29 54.51 -8.53
CA ALA A 817 12.19 55.44 -8.84
C ALA A 817 10.83 55.08 -8.20
N ASP A 818 10.66 53.85 -7.70
CA ASP A 818 9.45 53.37 -7.01
C ASP A 818 9.55 53.44 -5.47
N THR A 819 10.66 53.94 -4.94
CA THR A 819 10.98 53.84 -3.51
C THR A 819 10.76 55.17 -2.78
N GLN A 820 10.15 55.07 -1.59
CA GLN A 820 9.72 56.20 -0.77
C GLN A 820 10.51 56.21 0.55
N PHE A 821 11.30 57.27 0.80
CA PHE A 821 12.04 57.44 2.06
C PHE A 821 11.17 57.97 3.20
N GLU A 822 11.44 57.50 4.43
CA GLU A 822 10.98 58.19 5.64
C GLU A 822 11.77 59.51 5.84
N PRO A 823 11.21 60.53 6.53
CA PRO A 823 11.81 61.87 6.63
C PRO A 823 13.25 61.90 7.13
N LEU A 824 13.65 60.96 8.00
CA LEU A 824 14.99 60.88 8.59
C LEU A 824 15.93 59.91 7.87
N THR A 825 15.52 59.28 6.76
CA THR A 825 16.30 58.22 6.09
C THR A 825 17.65 58.72 5.61
N ILE A 826 17.68 59.88 4.94
CA ILE A 826 18.92 60.48 4.43
C ILE A 826 19.86 60.82 5.59
N ALA A 827 19.36 61.45 6.65
CA ALA A 827 20.16 61.78 7.83
C ALA A 827 20.73 60.53 8.51
N ARG A 828 19.94 59.45 8.63
CA ARG A 828 20.35 58.17 9.21
C ARG A 828 21.39 57.44 8.36
N LEU A 829 21.35 57.55 7.04
CA LEU A 829 22.40 57.02 6.17
C LEU A 829 23.68 57.87 6.26
N ALA A 830 23.56 59.19 6.14
CA ALA A 830 24.68 60.12 6.07
C ALA A 830 25.53 60.13 7.35
N ARG A 831 24.92 59.99 8.54
CA ARG A 831 25.62 60.06 9.84
C ARG A 831 26.80 59.09 9.97
N TRP A 832 26.74 57.92 9.34
CA TRP A 832 27.77 56.88 9.44
C TRP A 832 29.08 57.27 8.75
N PHE A 833 29.05 58.17 7.78
CA PHE A 833 30.26 58.62 7.08
C PHE A 833 31.15 59.52 7.93
N ALA A 834 30.76 59.82 9.19
CA ALA A 834 31.65 60.36 10.19
C ALA A 834 32.89 59.47 10.40
N ASP A 835 32.75 58.15 10.22
CA ASP A 835 33.88 57.23 10.16
C ASP A 835 34.51 57.27 8.74
N PRO A 836 35.78 57.73 8.61
CA PRO A 836 36.46 57.82 7.32
C PRO A 836 36.70 56.46 6.66
N ALA A 837 36.65 55.34 7.39
CA ALA A 837 36.81 54.00 6.82
C ALA A 837 35.54 53.47 6.13
N ILE A 838 34.38 54.08 6.38
CA ILE A 838 33.10 53.66 5.79
C ILE A 838 32.99 54.22 4.37
N GLY A 839 32.91 53.30 3.40
CA GLY A 839 32.69 53.60 1.99
C GLY A 839 31.24 53.47 1.56
N ALA A 840 30.42 52.67 2.25
CA ALA A 840 28.99 52.55 1.97
C ALA A 840 28.15 52.17 3.19
N VAL A 841 26.87 52.54 3.14
CA VAL A 841 25.87 52.29 4.20
C VAL A 841 24.61 51.73 3.55
N ALA A 842 24.16 50.56 4.00
CA ALA A 842 22.88 49.99 3.62
C ALA A 842 21.77 50.43 4.58
N GLY A 843 20.61 50.78 4.04
CA GLY A 843 19.38 50.96 4.82
C GLY A 843 18.43 49.77 4.74
N ASP A 844 17.30 49.90 5.42
CA ASP A 844 16.26 48.89 5.54
C ASP A 844 15.17 49.07 4.46
N ALA A 845 15.19 48.21 3.45
CA ALA A 845 14.17 48.17 2.41
C ALA A 845 12.94 47.38 2.87
N ARG A 846 11.75 47.97 2.76
CA ARG A 846 10.46 47.36 3.16
C ARG A 846 9.45 47.38 2.02
N VAL A 847 8.61 46.35 1.94
CA VAL A 847 7.52 46.29 0.96
C VAL A 847 6.35 47.17 1.40
N GLY A 848 6.00 48.15 0.56
CA GLY A 848 4.91 49.11 0.80
C GLY A 848 3.55 48.76 0.17
N ASN A 849 3.48 47.84 -0.78
CA ASN A 849 2.23 47.43 -1.45
C ASN A 849 1.76 46.02 -1.04
N ARG A 850 1.44 45.80 0.24
CA ARG A 850 1.06 44.48 0.81
C ARG A 850 -0.37 44.03 0.47
N VAL A 851 -0.77 44.18 -0.79
CA VAL A 851 -2.13 44.02 -1.30
C VAL A 851 -2.57 42.57 -1.54
N ASN A 852 -1.65 41.63 -1.76
CA ASN A 852 -2.00 40.24 -2.07
C ASN A 852 -0.98 39.23 -1.49
N LEU A 853 -1.16 37.94 -1.79
CA LEU A 853 -0.32 36.87 -1.25
C LEU A 853 1.16 37.01 -1.67
N VAL A 854 1.42 37.40 -2.92
CA VAL A 854 2.78 37.55 -3.46
C VAL A 854 3.54 38.65 -2.73
N THR A 855 2.92 39.83 -2.57
CA THR A 855 3.55 40.97 -1.91
C THR A 855 3.69 40.77 -0.40
N ARG A 856 2.75 40.05 0.25
CA ARG A 856 2.87 39.65 1.66
C ARG A 856 3.99 38.64 1.89
N TRP A 857 4.17 37.66 0.99
CA TRP A 857 5.28 36.73 1.05
C TRP A 857 6.63 37.40 0.84
N GLN A 858 6.73 38.33 -0.10
CA GLN A 858 7.96 39.11 -0.28
C GLN A 858 8.25 40.00 0.94
N ALA A 859 7.23 40.62 1.55
CA ALA A 859 7.39 41.37 2.79
C ALA A 859 7.94 40.50 3.94
N LEU A 860 7.44 39.28 4.06
CA LEU A 860 7.90 38.29 5.03
C LEU A 860 9.38 37.91 4.78
N GLU A 861 9.75 37.65 3.52
CA GLU A 861 11.13 37.32 3.15
C GLU A 861 12.11 38.48 3.41
N TYR A 862 11.71 39.73 3.13
CA TYR A 862 12.58 40.89 3.38
C TYR A 862 12.97 40.97 4.86
N ILE A 863 12.03 40.71 5.78
CA ILE A 863 12.29 40.73 7.22
C ILE A 863 13.07 39.48 7.66
N THR A 864 12.60 38.28 7.29
CA THR A 864 13.12 37.01 7.84
C THR A 864 14.42 36.53 7.18
N ALA A 865 14.71 36.97 5.95
CA ALA A 865 15.92 36.61 5.23
C ALA A 865 16.83 37.84 5.02
N GLN A 866 16.44 38.81 4.19
CA GLN A 866 17.37 39.86 3.75
C GLN A 866 17.86 40.76 4.88
N ASN A 867 16.94 41.30 5.69
CA ASN A 867 17.27 42.20 6.78
C ASN A 867 17.97 41.47 7.94
N LEU A 868 17.54 40.24 8.23
CA LEU A 868 18.20 39.39 9.23
C LEU A 868 19.64 39.08 8.81
N GLU A 869 19.85 38.72 7.55
CA GLU A 869 21.17 38.44 6.97
C GLU A 869 22.07 39.68 6.99
N ARG A 870 21.58 40.86 6.60
CA ARG A 870 22.35 42.13 6.69
C ARG A 870 22.77 42.42 8.13
N ARG A 871 21.85 42.30 9.09
CA ARG A 871 22.15 42.46 10.53
C ARG A 871 23.20 41.45 11.00
N ALA A 872 23.12 40.20 10.54
CA ALA A 872 24.08 39.15 10.90
C ALA A 872 25.46 39.36 10.28
N LEU A 873 25.56 39.96 9.09
CA LEU A 873 26.82 40.09 8.34
C LEU A 873 27.52 41.44 8.51
N ALA A 874 26.81 42.51 8.87
CA ALA A 874 27.36 43.87 9.00
C ALA A 874 28.52 43.96 10.02
N GLY A 875 28.49 43.17 11.09
CA GLY A 875 29.53 43.13 12.12
C GLY A 875 30.81 42.42 11.73
N PHE A 876 30.83 41.72 10.58
CA PHE A 876 31.98 40.95 10.09
C PHE A 876 32.63 41.55 8.84
N ASP A 877 32.21 42.75 8.41
CA ASP A 877 32.62 43.32 7.10
C ASP A 877 32.43 42.30 5.97
N ALA A 878 31.28 41.61 5.99
CA ALA A 878 30.94 40.48 5.11
C ALA A 878 29.69 40.73 4.27
N MET A 879 29.23 41.98 4.20
CA MET A 879 27.98 42.32 3.51
C MET A 879 28.18 42.23 1.99
N THR A 880 27.38 41.39 1.32
CA THR A 880 27.54 41.20 -0.12
C THR A 880 26.76 42.20 -0.95
N VAL A 881 25.71 42.82 -0.41
CA VAL A 881 24.86 43.77 -1.15
C VAL A 881 24.37 44.93 -0.27
N VAL A 882 24.60 46.15 -0.74
CA VAL A 882 23.88 47.37 -0.34
C VAL A 882 22.72 47.51 -1.31
N PRO A 883 21.45 47.49 -0.88
CA PRO A 883 20.32 47.49 -1.80
C PRO A 883 20.23 48.81 -2.57
N GLY A 884 20.07 48.73 -3.90
CA GLY A 884 19.88 49.93 -4.74
C GLY A 884 18.66 50.81 -4.40
N ALA A 885 17.69 50.27 -3.66
CA ALA A 885 16.53 51.02 -3.18
C ALA A 885 16.85 51.95 -1.99
N VAL A 886 17.88 51.64 -1.19
CA VAL A 886 18.27 52.40 0.00
C VAL A 886 19.74 52.16 0.34
N GLY A 887 20.61 52.83 -0.40
CA GLY A 887 22.04 52.80 -0.18
C GLY A 887 22.64 54.20 -0.20
N ALA A 888 23.71 54.38 0.58
CA ALA A 888 24.55 55.56 0.51
C ALA A 888 26.01 55.15 0.30
N TRP A 889 26.75 55.96 -0.44
CA TRP A 889 28.13 55.70 -0.85
C TRP A 889 28.97 56.96 -0.69
N ARG A 890 30.19 56.82 -0.17
CA ARG A 890 31.16 57.90 -0.14
C ARG A 890 31.67 58.13 -1.57
N ARG A 891 31.71 59.38 -2.04
CA ARG A 891 32.21 59.73 -3.38
C ARG A 891 33.58 59.13 -3.67
N THR A 892 34.53 59.32 -2.76
CA THR A 892 35.90 58.82 -2.92
C THR A 892 35.97 57.29 -3.00
N ALA A 893 35.03 56.57 -2.38
CA ALA A 893 34.94 55.11 -2.49
C ALA A 893 34.37 54.67 -3.85
N LEU A 894 33.38 55.39 -4.39
CA LEU A 894 32.85 55.17 -5.74
C LEU A 894 33.92 55.42 -6.81
N ASP A 895 34.63 56.55 -6.69
CA ASP A 895 35.67 56.95 -7.64
C ASP A 895 36.82 55.92 -7.66
N ALA A 896 37.20 55.39 -6.49
CA ALA A 896 38.24 54.37 -6.35
C ALA A 896 37.95 53.06 -7.09
N VAL A 897 36.68 52.76 -7.37
CA VAL A 897 36.25 51.54 -8.09
C VAL A 897 35.72 51.83 -9.50
N GLY A 898 35.76 53.08 -9.94
CA GLY A 898 35.35 53.50 -11.28
C GLY A 898 33.84 53.70 -11.47
N GLY A 899 33.08 53.93 -10.39
CA GLY A 899 31.63 54.10 -10.44
C GLY A 899 30.84 52.78 -10.41
N TYR A 900 29.62 52.81 -10.95
CA TYR A 900 28.70 51.66 -11.00
C TYR A 900 29.10 50.66 -12.10
N PRO A 901 29.24 49.36 -11.80
CA PRO A 901 29.56 48.34 -12.81
C PRO A 901 28.45 48.15 -13.85
N GLU A 902 28.80 48.11 -15.14
CA GLU A 902 27.85 47.96 -16.26
C GLU A 902 27.82 46.54 -16.86
N ASP A 903 28.68 45.64 -16.40
CA ASP A 903 28.84 44.27 -16.95
C ASP A 903 28.02 43.19 -16.21
N THR A 904 27.24 43.59 -15.20
CA THR A 904 26.39 42.71 -14.37
C THR A 904 24.96 43.25 -14.23
N LEU A 905 23.98 42.37 -13.95
CA LEU A 905 22.56 42.74 -13.75
C LEU A 905 22.20 43.16 -12.32
N ALA A 906 23.15 43.02 -11.39
CA ALA A 906 23.04 43.40 -9.98
C ALA A 906 24.19 44.37 -9.68
N GLU A 907 24.10 45.56 -10.26
CA GLU A 907 25.12 46.61 -10.18
C GLU A 907 25.45 46.99 -8.74
N ASP A 908 24.45 46.92 -7.87
CA ASP A 908 24.53 47.24 -6.45
C ASP A 908 25.33 46.20 -5.67
N GLN A 909 25.14 44.91 -5.97
CA GLN A 909 25.91 43.81 -5.39
C GLN A 909 27.38 43.83 -5.85
N ASP A 910 27.61 44.01 -7.15
CA ASP A 910 28.95 44.13 -7.74
C ASP A 910 29.72 45.30 -7.12
N LEU A 911 29.09 46.47 -7.06
CA LEU A 911 29.66 47.66 -6.46
C LEU A 911 30.00 47.46 -4.97
N THR A 912 29.11 46.82 -4.21
CA THR A 912 29.34 46.54 -2.78
C THR A 912 30.56 45.66 -2.56
N ILE A 913 30.75 44.64 -3.40
CA ILE A 913 31.93 43.76 -3.34
C ILE A 913 33.18 44.52 -3.79
N ALA A 914 33.09 45.32 -4.86
CA ALA A 914 34.20 46.12 -5.37
C ALA A 914 34.73 47.13 -4.35
N ILE A 915 33.84 47.87 -3.67
CA ILE A 915 34.20 48.84 -2.64
C ILE A 915 34.95 48.17 -1.47
N GLN A 916 34.46 47.03 -1.00
CA GLN A 916 35.15 46.28 0.06
C GLN A 916 36.51 45.76 -0.39
N ARG A 917 36.63 45.29 -1.64
CA ARG A 917 37.93 44.88 -2.22
C ARG A 917 38.94 46.03 -2.31
N ALA A 918 38.47 47.26 -2.45
CA ALA A 918 39.30 48.46 -2.41
C ALA A 918 39.68 48.90 -0.98
N GLY A 919 39.27 48.15 0.05
CA GLY A 919 39.66 48.36 1.46
C GLY A 919 38.66 49.16 2.29
N TRP A 920 37.53 49.56 1.71
CA TRP A 920 36.49 50.29 2.43
C TRP A 920 35.57 49.36 3.23
N ARG A 921 35.00 49.87 4.32
CA ARG A 921 34.02 49.14 5.13
C ARG A 921 32.60 49.49 4.72
N VAL A 922 31.69 48.55 4.92
CA VAL A 922 30.27 48.70 4.63
C VAL A 922 29.48 48.38 5.90
N THR A 923 28.58 49.28 6.30
CA THR A 923 27.73 49.10 7.48
C THR A 923 26.24 49.10 7.11
N PHE A 924 25.39 48.76 8.08
CA PHE A 924 23.94 48.69 7.92
C PHE A 924 23.24 49.50 9.02
N ASP A 925 22.29 50.35 8.63
CA ASP A 925 21.43 51.11 9.55
C ASP A 925 19.98 50.58 9.46
N PRO A 926 19.48 49.85 10.47
CA PRO A 926 18.12 49.32 10.47
C PRO A 926 17.03 50.40 10.62
N GLU A 927 17.39 51.63 11.00
CA GLU A 927 16.45 52.74 11.14
C GLU A 927 16.33 53.58 9.85
N ALA A 928 17.26 53.43 8.90
CA ALA A 928 17.18 54.10 7.61
C ALA A 928 16.18 53.37 6.69
N VAL A 929 14.88 53.59 6.91
CA VAL A 929 13.80 52.83 6.27
C VAL A 929 13.36 53.43 4.93
N ALA A 930 13.24 52.56 3.93
CA ALA A 930 12.70 52.91 2.61
C ALA A 930 11.59 51.94 2.17
N TRP A 931 10.48 52.47 1.66
CA TRP A 931 9.32 51.69 1.23
C TRP A 931 9.31 51.53 -0.30
N THR A 932 9.44 50.30 -0.79
CA THR A 932 9.51 49.96 -2.22
C THR A 932 8.29 49.13 -2.67
N GLU A 933 8.06 49.08 -3.99
CA GLU A 933 6.96 48.33 -4.60
C GLU A 933 7.40 46.90 -4.98
N ALA A 934 6.73 45.91 -4.39
CA ALA A 934 6.92 44.49 -4.72
C ALA A 934 6.03 44.07 -5.91
N PRO A 935 6.46 43.10 -6.74
CA PRO A 935 5.62 42.53 -7.79
C PRO A 935 4.29 41.97 -7.28
N GLU A 936 3.18 42.35 -7.92
CA GLU A 936 1.83 41.91 -7.55
C GLU A 936 1.41 40.55 -8.17
N SER A 937 2.28 39.91 -8.97
CA SER A 937 1.99 38.58 -9.56
C SER A 937 3.20 37.65 -9.50
N PHE A 938 2.96 36.33 -9.46
CA PHE A 938 4.02 35.31 -9.48
C PHE A 938 4.90 35.40 -10.72
N ARG A 939 4.33 35.74 -11.89
CA ARG A 939 5.10 35.91 -13.12
C ARG A 939 6.07 37.09 -13.03
N ALA A 940 5.61 38.22 -12.48
CA ALA A 940 6.44 39.40 -12.28
C ALA A 940 7.52 39.15 -11.20
N LEU A 941 7.15 38.49 -10.09
CA LEU A 941 8.09 38.04 -9.06
C LEU A 941 9.18 37.13 -9.64
N SER A 942 8.78 36.13 -10.43
CA SER A 942 9.71 35.19 -11.07
C SER A 942 10.72 35.90 -11.99
N LYS A 943 10.28 36.90 -12.78
CA LYS A 943 11.19 37.74 -13.59
C LYS A 943 12.16 38.55 -12.72
N GLN A 944 11.67 39.18 -11.65
CA GLN A 944 12.51 39.94 -10.71
C GLN A 944 13.59 39.04 -10.09
N ARG A 945 13.18 37.88 -9.57
CA ARG A 945 14.07 36.95 -8.88
C ARG A 945 15.05 36.27 -9.82
N TYR A 946 14.64 35.98 -11.05
CA TYR A 946 15.55 35.51 -12.10
C TYR A 946 16.68 36.51 -12.36
N ARG A 947 16.36 37.81 -12.46
CA ARG A 947 17.38 38.85 -12.61
C ARG A 947 18.33 38.88 -11.40
N TRP A 948 17.80 38.80 -10.19
CA TRP A 948 18.62 38.82 -8.97
C TRP A 948 19.51 37.58 -8.88
N ALA A 949 18.98 36.38 -9.07
CA ALA A 949 19.76 35.14 -9.04
C ALA A 949 20.87 35.12 -10.10
N PHE A 950 20.58 35.58 -11.32
CA PHE A 950 21.57 35.67 -12.38
C PHE A 950 22.62 36.74 -12.10
N GLY A 951 22.21 37.93 -11.64
CA GLY A 951 23.12 39.02 -11.24
C GLY A 951 24.03 38.62 -10.08
N THR A 952 23.50 37.96 -9.06
CA THR A 952 24.28 37.38 -7.97
C THR A 952 25.29 36.37 -8.50
N LEU A 953 24.90 35.44 -9.38
CA LEU A 953 25.82 34.48 -9.98
C LEU A 953 26.95 35.17 -10.77
N GLN A 954 26.64 36.25 -11.50
CA GLN A 954 27.65 37.07 -12.20
C GLN A 954 28.64 37.70 -11.21
N CYS A 955 28.15 38.33 -10.14
CA CYS A 955 28.98 38.97 -9.12
C CYS A 955 29.88 37.97 -8.41
N LEU A 956 29.32 36.84 -7.99
CA LEU A 956 30.05 35.77 -7.31
C LEU A 956 31.16 35.18 -8.19
N TRP A 957 30.89 35.03 -9.50
CA TRP A 957 31.87 34.59 -10.47
C TRP A 957 32.97 35.64 -10.72
N LYS A 958 32.58 36.89 -11.00
CA LYS A 958 33.49 38.02 -11.25
C LYS A 958 34.47 38.23 -10.10
N HIS A 959 34.03 38.04 -8.86
CA HIS A 959 34.84 38.24 -7.66
C HIS A 959 35.38 36.95 -7.01
N ALA A 960 35.27 35.80 -7.66
CA ALA A 960 35.70 34.51 -7.08
C ALA A 960 37.16 34.48 -6.62
N ALA A 961 38.04 35.30 -7.22
CA ALA A 961 39.44 35.42 -6.84
C ALA A 961 39.65 35.80 -5.36
N ILE A 962 38.68 36.45 -4.70
CA ILE A 962 38.83 36.84 -3.31
C ILE A 962 38.86 35.63 -2.35
N LEU A 963 38.19 34.53 -2.71
CA LEU A 963 38.23 33.27 -1.95
C LEU A 963 39.65 32.70 -1.87
N ARG A 964 40.44 32.88 -2.93
CA ARG A 964 41.85 32.47 -2.97
C ARG A 964 42.75 33.45 -2.21
N SER A 965 42.54 34.75 -2.39
CA SER A 965 43.36 35.78 -1.72
C SER A 965 43.06 35.94 -0.23
N ARG A 966 41.90 35.47 0.23
CA ARG A 966 41.35 35.65 1.59
C ARG A 966 41.26 37.12 2.04
N LYS A 967 41.28 38.07 1.11
CA LYS A 967 41.20 39.51 1.38
C LYS A 967 40.11 40.14 0.50
N PRO A 968 39.21 40.96 1.07
CA PRO A 968 39.02 41.25 2.50
C PRO A 968 38.52 40.02 3.28
N THR A 969 38.97 39.85 4.52
CA THR A 969 38.77 38.63 5.31
C THR A 969 37.29 38.30 5.54
N GLY A 970 36.48 39.28 5.94
CA GLY A 970 35.06 39.10 6.20
C GLY A 970 34.30 38.59 4.97
N LEU A 971 34.47 39.28 3.85
CA LEU A 971 33.84 38.92 2.59
C LEU A 971 34.36 37.58 2.04
N ALA A 972 35.65 37.29 2.15
CA ALA A 972 36.24 36.06 1.61
C ALA A 972 35.95 34.80 2.45
N LEU A 973 35.82 34.92 3.78
CA LEU A 973 35.58 33.79 4.68
C LEU A 973 34.11 33.59 5.05
N VAL A 974 33.29 34.64 4.98
CA VAL A 974 31.88 34.58 5.40
C VAL A 974 30.94 34.94 4.24
N GLY A 975 31.06 36.15 3.69
CA GLY A 975 30.09 36.70 2.73
C GLY A 975 29.98 35.90 1.42
N MET A 976 31.11 35.71 0.72
CA MET A 976 31.13 34.96 -0.54
C MET A 976 30.86 33.46 -0.36
N PRO A 977 31.48 32.75 0.61
CA PRO A 977 31.20 31.33 0.81
C PRO A 977 29.73 31.06 1.12
N GLN A 978 29.09 31.87 1.98
CA GLN A 978 27.69 31.66 2.32
C GLN A 978 26.78 32.00 1.13
N ALA A 979 27.10 33.00 0.32
CA ALA A 979 26.33 33.33 -0.88
C ALA A 979 26.43 32.21 -1.94
N TRP A 980 27.63 31.70 -2.20
CA TRP A 980 27.82 30.53 -3.08
C TRP A 980 27.05 29.31 -2.57
N LEU A 981 27.19 28.99 -1.28
CA LEU A 981 26.59 27.81 -0.69
C LEU A 981 25.07 27.91 -0.63
N PHE A 982 24.51 28.99 -0.08
CA PHE A 982 23.07 29.05 0.23
C PHE A 982 22.21 29.71 -0.85
N GLN A 983 22.75 30.68 -1.61
CA GLN A 983 21.97 31.35 -2.66
C GLN A 983 22.08 30.63 -4.01
N ILE A 984 23.16 29.88 -4.26
CA ILE A 984 23.37 29.13 -5.52
C ILE A 984 23.28 27.61 -5.30
N VAL A 985 24.23 26.99 -4.60
CA VAL A 985 24.35 25.51 -4.53
C VAL A 985 23.14 24.87 -3.86
N PHE A 986 22.79 25.33 -2.66
CA PHE A 986 21.68 24.79 -1.87
C PHE A 986 20.35 24.96 -2.61
N ALA A 987 20.12 26.13 -3.21
CA ALA A 987 18.93 26.40 -4.00
C ALA A 987 18.83 25.54 -5.27
N ALA A 988 19.96 25.18 -5.89
CA ALA A 988 20.02 24.31 -7.06
C ALA A 988 19.73 22.83 -6.72
N ILE A 989 20.14 22.36 -5.55
CA ILE A 989 19.94 20.96 -5.10
C ILE A 989 18.57 20.78 -4.44
N SER A 990 17.99 21.83 -3.86
CA SER A 990 16.72 21.75 -3.13
C SER A 990 15.54 21.10 -3.89
N PRO A 991 15.36 21.28 -5.22
CA PRO A 991 14.34 20.53 -5.98
C PRO A 991 14.49 19.01 -5.89
N LEU A 992 15.73 18.51 -5.87
CA LEU A 992 16.00 17.07 -5.77
C LEU A 992 15.64 16.55 -4.38
N ILE A 993 15.87 17.36 -3.35
CA ILE A 993 15.49 17.06 -1.96
C ILE A 993 13.96 16.98 -1.84
N ASP A 994 13.24 17.97 -2.38
CA ASP A 994 11.78 17.99 -2.32
C ASP A 994 11.17 16.83 -3.17
N LEU A 995 11.77 16.49 -4.33
CA LEU A 995 11.38 15.32 -5.12
C LEU A 995 11.62 14.01 -4.38
N ALA A 996 12.78 13.84 -3.74
CA ALA A 996 13.09 12.67 -2.94
C ALA A 996 12.12 12.51 -1.76
N LEU A 997 11.72 13.62 -1.12
CA LEU A 997 10.68 13.61 -0.08
C LEU A 997 9.33 13.14 -0.63
N LEU A 998 8.91 13.62 -1.81
CA LEU A 998 7.66 13.17 -2.45
C LEU A 998 7.69 11.68 -2.79
N LEU A 999 8.81 11.19 -3.33
CA LEU A 999 9.01 9.76 -3.62
C LEU A 999 9.02 8.93 -2.33
N SER A 1000 9.65 9.42 -1.27
CA SER A 1000 9.65 8.80 0.06
C SER A 1000 8.24 8.72 0.65
N ILE A 1001 7.44 9.79 0.55
CA ILE A 1001 6.03 9.80 0.99
C ILE A 1001 5.21 8.78 0.19
N ALA A 1002 5.35 8.77 -1.15
CA ALA A 1002 4.65 7.81 -1.99
C ALA A 1002 5.05 6.36 -1.67
N GLY A 1003 6.35 6.10 -1.50
CA GLY A 1003 6.87 4.79 -1.09
C GLY A 1003 6.38 4.37 0.29
N THR A 1004 6.29 5.29 1.25
CA THR A 1004 5.71 5.02 2.57
C THR A 1004 4.21 4.72 2.49
N ILE A 1005 3.45 5.40 1.64
CA ILE A 1005 2.03 5.08 1.41
C ILE A 1005 1.90 3.66 0.84
N LEU A 1006 2.72 3.30 -0.14
CA LEU A 1006 2.74 1.95 -0.71
C LEU A 1006 3.11 0.91 0.35
N ARG A 1007 4.15 1.16 1.15
CA ARG A 1007 4.53 0.27 2.26
C ARG A 1007 3.42 0.11 3.28
N VAL A 1008 2.71 1.17 3.66
CA VAL A 1008 1.55 1.09 4.58
C VAL A 1008 0.42 0.25 3.98
N GLN A 1009 0.18 0.37 2.66
CA GLN A 1009 -0.82 -0.44 1.97
C GLN A 1009 -0.43 -1.91 1.88
N GLN A 1010 0.85 -2.20 1.65
CA GLN A 1010 1.39 -3.56 1.59
C GLN A 1010 1.45 -4.16 3.00
N HIS A 1011 2.31 -3.62 3.87
CA HIS A 1011 2.72 -4.16 5.18
C HIS A 1011 1.76 -3.87 6.34
N GLY A 1012 0.74 -3.05 6.10
CA GLY A 1012 -0.16 -2.58 7.15
C GLY A 1012 0.47 -1.52 8.06
N TRP A 1013 -0.39 -0.85 8.83
CA TRP A 1013 0.01 0.26 9.70
C TRP A 1013 0.91 -0.16 10.88
N ALA A 1014 0.72 -1.37 11.39
CA ALA A 1014 1.45 -1.85 12.56
C ALA A 1014 2.97 -1.92 12.31
N GLN A 1015 3.39 -2.42 11.14
CA GLN A 1015 4.80 -2.53 10.77
C GLN A 1015 5.43 -1.18 10.39
N THR A 1016 4.66 -0.25 9.81
CA THR A 1016 5.18 1.01 9.22
C THR A 1016 5.04 2.25 10.10
N SER A 1017 4.25 2.19 11.17
CA SER A 1017 3.93 3.35 12.03
C SER A 1017 5.14 4.03 12.66
N GLY A 1018 6.20 3.27 12.98
CA GLY A 1018 7.43 3.81 13.59
C GLY A 1018 8.18 4.77 12.68
N ASP A 1019 8.32 4.43 11.40
CA ASP A 1019 9.01 5.26 10.41
C ASP A 1019 8.24 6.53 10.11
N VAL A 1020 6.91 6.41 9.96
CA VAL A 1020 6.00 7.55 9.74
C VAL A 1020 6.08 8.52 10.91
N ALA A 1021 6.05 8.02 12.16
CA ALA A 1021 6.16 8.85 13.36
C ALA A 1021 7.51 9.58 13.42
N THR A 1022 8.60 8.90 13.06
CA THR A 1022 9.94 9.47 13.04
C THR A 1022 10.06 10.59 11.99
N MET A 1023 9.59 10.36 10.76
CA MET A 1023 9.54 11.38 9.70
C MET A 1023 8.70 12.58 10.12
N ALA A 1024 7.52 12.35 10.71
CA ALA A 1024 6.65 13.41 11.21
C ALA A 1024 7.32 14.24 12.31
N LEU A 1025 8.01 13.58 13.25
CA LEU A 1025 8.77 14.27 14.31
C LEU A 1025 9.86 15.17 13.73
N TYR A 1026 10.68 14.66 12.80
CA TYR A 1026 11.71 15.47 12.14
C TYR A 1026 11.11 16.70 11.44
N TRP A 1027 9.99 16.52 10.72
CA TRP A 1027 9.31 17.62 10.04
C TRP A 1027 8.76 18.68 11.01
N LEU A 1028 8.17 18.24 12.13
CA LEU A 1028 7.67 19.13 13.18
C LEU A 1028 8.80 19.91 13.84
N VAL A 1029 9.91 19.26 14.20
CA VAL A 1029 11.09 19.92 14.79
C VAL A 1029 11.66 20.97 13.83
N PHE A 1030 11.88 20.60 12.56
CA PHE A 1030 12.42 21.52 11.55
C PHE A 1030 11.51 22.74 11.34
N THR A 1031 10.20 22.52 11.23
CA THR A 1031 9.22 23.59 11.05
C THR A 1031 9.13 24.48 12.30
N GLY A 1032 9.21 23.90 13.50
CA GLY A 1032 9.25 24.63 14.75
C GLY A 1032 10.46 25.57 14.87
N ILE A 1033 11.65 25.10 14.48
CA ILE A 1033 12.87 25.92 14.45
C ILE A 1033 12.73 27.10 13.48
N ASP A 1034 12.19 26.85 12.27
CA ASP A 1034 11.99 27.88 11.25
C ASP A 1034 11.01 28.97 11.74
N ILE A 1035 9.88 28.54 12.34
CA ILE A 1035 8.90 29.45 12.95
C ILE A 1035 9.55 30.29 14.05
N ALA A 1036 10.36 29.69 14.92
CA ALA A 1036 11.06 30.38 16.01
C ALA A 1036 12.09 31.41 15.49
N CYS A 1037 12.85 31.06 14.45
CA CYS A 1037 13.80 31.98 13.81
C CYS A 1037 13.07 33.16 13.16
N GLY A 1038 11.98 32.90 12.44
CA GLY A 1038 11.15 33.96 11.85
C GLY A 1038 10.50 34.87 12.90
N TRP A 1039 10.05 34.32 14.03
CA TRP A 1039 9.55 35.12 15.16
C TRP A 1039 10.62 36.03 15.74
N MET A 1040 11.85 35.52 15.92
CA MET A 1040 12.97 36.33 16.40
C MET A 1040 13.32 37.44 15.41
N ALA A 1041 13.30 37.18 14.10
CA ALA A 1041 13.55 38.21 13.08
C ALA A 1041 12.53 39.37 13.18
N TYR A 1042 11.24 39.07 13.36
CA TYR A 1042 10.21 40.10 13.58
C TYR A 1042 10.40 40.85 14.90
N ARG A 1043 10.85 40.17 15.95
CA ARG A 1043 11.16 40.80 17.24
C ARG A 1043 12.33 41.79 17.11
N LEU A 1044 13.38 41.43 16.37
CA LEU A 1044 14.53 42.30 16.08
C LEU A 1044 14.16 43.49 15.18
N ASP A 1045 13.06 43.39 14.42
CA ASP A 1045 12.54 44.48 13.59
C ASP A 1045 11.67 45.50 14.36
N GLY A 1046 11.58 45.37 15.70
CA GLY A 1046 10.98 46.38 16.57
C GLY A 1046 9.47 46.23 16.81
N ASN A 1047 8.90 45.03 16.65
CA ASN A 1047 7.50 44.69 16.96
C ASN A 1047 6.40 45.53 16.26
N LYS A 1048 6.72 46.28 15.21
CA LYS A 1048 5.76 47.16 14.51
C LYS A 1048 4.67 46.41 13.74
N VAL A 1049 4.84 45.11 13.47
CA VAL A 1049 3.91 44.27 12.70
C VAL A 1049 3.81 42.88 13.33
N ARG A 1050 2.60 42.30 13.39
CA ARG A 1050 2.37 40.94 13.90
C ARG A 1050 3.00 39.90 12.95
N TYR A 1051 3.74 38.94 13.51
CA TYR A 1051 4.41 37.87 12.76
C TYR A 1051 3.41 36.86 12.16
N PRO A 1052 3.30 36.72 10.83
CA PRO A 1052 2.37 35.81 10.19
C PRO A 1052 2.99 34.42 9.98
N ALA A 1053 3.18 33.64 11.05
CA ALA A 1053 3.84 32.33 11.00
C ALA A 1053 3.23 31.35 9.96
N HIS A 1054 1.90 31.35 9.79
CA HIS A 1054 1.22 30.52 8.80
C HIS A 1054 1.64 30.84 7.35
N LEU A 1055 1.95 32.11 7.04
CA LEU A 1055 2.44 32.48 5.72
C LEU A 1055 3.86 31.95 5.49
N LEU A 1056 4.71 31.88 6.52
CA LEU A 1056 6.05 31.30 6.43
C LEU A 1056 5.99 29.81 6.07
N VAL A 1057 5.16 29.05 6.79
CA VAL A 1057 4.97 27.62 6.49
C VAL A 1057 4.41 27.43 5.07
N ALA A 1058 3.44 28.26 4.67
CA ALA A 1058 2.83 28.18 3.34
C ALA A 1058 3.82 28.51 2.19
N GLN A 1059 4.87 29.31 2.43
CA GLN A 1059 5.88 29.62 1.40
C GLN A 1059 6.59 28.38 0.86
N ARG A 1060 6.68 27.30 1.65
CA ARG A 1060 7.38 26.07 1.27
C ARG A 1060 6.74 25.37 0.07
N PHE A 1061 5.43 25.52 -0.12
CA PHE A 1061 4.68 24.79 -1.16
C PHE A 1061 4.64 25.52 -2.51
N VAL A 1062 4.68 26.86 -2.53
CA VAL A 1062 4.55 27.63 -3.78
C VAL A 1062 5.73 28.57 -3.98
N TYR A 1063 6.00 29.46 -3.03
CA TYR A 1063 7.03 30.50 -3.16
C TYR A 1063 8.42 29.90 -3.40
N ARG A 1064 8.77 28.88 -2.59
CA ARG A 1064 10.07 28.19 -2.64
C ARG A 1064 10.29 27.48 -3.98
N GLN A 1065 9.25 26.87 -4.56
CA GLN A 1065 9.31 26.18 -5.86
C GLN A 1065 9.63 27.15 -7.01
N ILE A 1066 9.06 28.36 -6.97
CA ILE A 1066 9.39 29.43 -7.91
C ILE A 1066 10.86 29.86 -7.74
N MET A 1067 11.35 29.97 -6.51
CA MET A 1067 12.74 30.36 -6.24
C MET A 1067 13.74 29.33 -6.78
N TYR A 1068 13.45 28.04 -6.64
CA TYR A 1068 14.31 27.01 -7.22
C TYR A 1068 14.39 27.10 -8.73
N TRP A 1069 13.24 27.18 -9.40
CA TRP A 1069 13.18 27.27 -10.85
C TRP A 1069 13.98 28.48 -11.35
N VAL A 1070 13.87 29.60 -10.65
CA VAL A 1070 14.63 30.82 -10.91
C VAL A 1070 16.14 30.58 -10.86
N VAL A 1071 16.66 29.92 -9.82
CA VAL A 1071 18.09 29.66 -9.66
C VAL A 1071 18.60 28.65 -10.68
N VAL A 1072 17.88 27.54 -10.88
CA VAL A 1072 18.22 26.53 -11.89
C VAL A 1072 18.26 27.16 -13.29
N ARG A 1073 17.27 28.01 -13.61
CA ARG A 1073 17.24 28.76 -14.87
C ARG A 1073 18.40 29.74 -14.98
N ALA A 1074 18.80 30.41 -13.89
CA ALA A 1074 19.95 31.32 -13.90
C ALA A 1074 21.26 30.57 -14.20
N ILE A 1075 21.48 29.41 -13.54
CA ILE A 1075 22.63 28.54 -13.80
C ILE A 1075 22.62 28.03 -15.25
N ALA A 1076 21.48 27.53 -15.73
CA ALA A 1076 21.34 27.06 -17.11
C ALA A 1076 21.64 28.17 -18.14
N SER A 1077 21.20 29.40 -17.85
CA SER A 1077 21.46 30.57 -18.72
C SER A 1077 22.94 30.97 -18.71
N ALA A 1078 23.62 30.86 -17.57
CA ALA A 1078 25.05 31.12 -17.44
C ALA A 1078 25.90 30.07 -18.17
N ILE A 1079 25.52 28.79 -18.07
CA ILE A 1079 26.13 27.69 -18.84
C ILE A 1079 25.85 27.86 -20.33
N GLY A 1080 24.62 28.19 -20.72
CA GLY A 1080 24.20 28.38 -22.11
C GLY A 1080 24.83 29.60 -22.80
N GLY A 1081 25.27 30.58 -22.01
CA GLY A 1081 25.97 31.77 -22.47
C GLY A 1081 25.08 32.89 -23.01
N TRP A 1082 23.84 32.95 -22.55
CA TRP A 1082 22.81 33.87 -23.07
C TRP A 1082 22.95 35.29 -22.52
N VAL A 1083 22.59 36.29 -23.33
CA VAL A 1083 22.40 37.66 -22.83
C VAL A 1083 21.07 37.74 -22.10
N VAL A 1084 21.11 38.20 -20.86
CA VAL A 1084 19.91 38.51 -20.08
C VAL A 1084 19.84 40.03 -19.94
N GLY A 1085 18.83 40.66 -20.53
CA GLY A 1085 18.62 42.11 -20.47
C GLY A 1085 17.90 42.57 -19.20
N TRP A 1086 17.96 43.88 -18.93
CA TRP A 1086 17.19 44.55 -17.88
C TRP A 1086 15.70 44.60 -18.27
N GLY A 1087 14.97 43.52 -18.00
CA GLY A 1087 13.53 43.44 -18.28
C GLY A 1087 12.71 44.24 -17.28
N LYS A 1088 11.94 45.23 -17.76
CA LYS A 1088 11.10 46.12 -16.93
C LYS A 1088 9.94 45.37 -16.24
N LEU A 1089 9.63 45.75 -15.00
CA LEU A 1089 8.43 45.34 -14.25
C LEU A 1089 7.34 46.44 -14.39
N GLU A 1090 6.09 46.05 -14.60
CA GLU A 1090 4.97 47.00 -14.55
C GLU A 1090 4.70 47.46 -13.12
N ARG A 1091 4.58 48.77 -12.90
CA ARG A 1091 4.35 49.40 -11.59
C ARG A 1091 2.88 49.77 -11.41
N SER A 1092 2.34 49.53 -10.21
CA SER A 1092 0.96 49.84 -9.84
C SER A 1092 0.80 51.21 -9.18
N GLY A 1093 1.87 51.77 -8.58
CA GLY A 1093 1.83 53.06 -7.89
C GLY A 1093 1.18 53.02 -6.51
N ARG A 1094 0.97 51.84 -5.92
CA ARG A 1094 0.20 51.62 -4.68
C ARG A 1094 1.08 51.43 -3.44
N VAL A 1095 2.01 52.35 -3.18
CA VAL A 1095 2.82 52.32 -1.94
C VAL A 1095 2.05 53.02 -0.81
N SER A 1096 1.67 52.28 0.24
CA SER A 1096 1.05 52.86 1.44
C SER A 1096 2.09 53.08 2.54
N VAL A 1097 2.43 54.34 2.80
CA VAL A 1097 3.25 54.74 3.96
C VAL A 1097 2.29 55.21 5.05
N THR A 1098 2.13 54.42 6.12
CA THR A 1098 1.40 54.90 7.31
C THR A 1098 2.24 56.02 7.95
N PRO A 1099 1.72 57.25 8.13
CA PRO A 1099 2.48 58.30 8.80
C PRO A 1099 2.84 57.83 10.21
N ALA A 1100 4.12 57.93 10.59
CA ALA A 1100 4.51 57.72 11.97
C ALA A 1100 3.74 58.71 12.85
N ALA A 1101 3.03 58.20 13.87
CA ALA A 1101 2.46 59.02 14.91
C ALA A 1101 3.58 59.89 15.51
N ALA A 1102 3.31 61.19 15.66
CA ALA A 1102 4.22 62.15 16.27
C ALA A 1102 4.78 61.57 17.59
N ALA A 1103 6.09 61.59 17.74
CA ALA A 1103 6.73 61.21 18.99
C ALA A 1103 6.20 62.09 20.15
N PRO A 1104 5.94 61.54 21.35
CA PRO A 1104 5.62 62.36 22.52
C PRO A 1104 6.81 63.27 22.82
N GLY A 1105 6.51 64.54 23.11
CA GLY A 1105 7.47 65.64 23.17
C GLY A 1105 8.73 65.37 24.02
N MET A 1106 9.87 65.81 23.48
CA MET A 1106 11.06 66.11 24.27
C MET A 1106 10.72 67.20 25.29
N ASN A 1107 10.77 66.85 26.57
CA ASN A 1107 10.86 67.85 27.64
C ASN A 1107 12.21 68.55 27.54
N LYS A 1108 12.18 69.89 27.56
CA LYS A 1108 13.34 70.74 27.84
C LYS A 1108 14.01 70.30 29.14
N VAL A 1109 15.29 69.92 29.10
CA VAL A 1109 16.42 70.52 29.84
C VAL A 1109 17.67 70.31 29.00
#